data_AF-A0A2S9XHK0-F1
#
_entry.id   AF-A0A2S9XHK0-F1
#
_cell.length_a   1.000
_cell.length_b   1.000
_cell.length_c   1.000
_cell.angle_alpha   90.00
_cell.angle_beta   90.00
_cell.angle_gamma   90.00
#
_symmetry.space_group_name_H-M   'P 1'
#
loop_
_entity.id
_entity.type
_entity.pdbx_description
1 polymer ?
#
loop_
_entity_poly.entity_id
_entity_poly.type
_entity_poly.pdbx_seq_one_letter_code
_entity_poly.pdbx_strand_id
1 'polypeptide(L)'
;MSTRQLASILSLLVASAAACGKSDDTSETGETGETGDEAEIVECGELEPADAGTCTAEGQAGGSLLIRGDVLGPDAVYRGGSVRIEGGEITCVGCECEAADATLTCADAVVSPGLINPHDHISFANNWPIGAGVDRYDHRHDWRKGLNGHAALSTAGGASAETVLAAELRFVMAGATSAASAGGEPGLLRNLDSGGLEGLSIPQADSDTFPLDDNDGIQQASGCSYGGDPTTSQDLDGGAYLPHIAEGINEYASNELVCTTSGATDVVESNTAVVHALGAPLALAQQIADADAKVIWSPRSNVVLYGATAPVTMFDALGIPLALGTDWLPSGSMNMLRELACAAYLDDTHYGDYFSDRDLWAMATRGGAQAVGGELAIGELSVGWVADIAVFAKQGEADHGAVVRGHESKVALVLRGGEPLYGDAELLGSGALGAEVCEPLEVCGVAKRACVARDTGTSLSAVEGAAGYPLFFCGLPDDEPSCVPSRDEYPNGPTAEDLDGDGIPNEVDNCPEVFNPVFNVPFPMWEDQPDSDLDGLGDVCDPCPSNAGEVCEGPDPDDSDNDGVANDEDNCPLDPNADQADADDDGKGDACDDCPVANPGNQACPATVEQIQDPSDPGHVPPGSVVLVEGLTVTAIQPDGGAFTAETGSGQPYTGIFVFTGGNPGGLGVGDLVDVQGTVEEYFDLTELVDAEVTIVTPGDGSPGFAAKLMEPGQIATGGAEAEAHESMLLRVEDVVITNVNPDAMDYDEFEVDGLRVDDLMFEALDNMCPLDSSFVSVTGVLLESFSNFKLSPRSAADLELGDPSCQPF
;
A
#
# COMPACT_ATOMS: atom_id res chain seq x y z
N MET A 1 48.49 -19.43 38.90
CA MET A 1 48.88 -20.76 39.42
C MET A 1 47.96 -21.11 40.58
N SER A 2 46.86 -21.81 40.27
CA SER A 2 45.76 -22.17 41.17
C SER A 2 45.09 -23.42 40.56
N THR A 3 45.23 -24.62 41.15
CA THR A 3 44.37 -25.33 42.14
C THR A 3 43.17 -26.10 41.56
N ARG A 4 43.24 -27.45 41.71
CA ARG A 4 42.19 -28.49 41.93
C ARG A 4 41.12 -28.68 40.84
N GLN A 5 41.02 -29.81 40.13
CA GLN A 5 40.62 -31.19 40.52
C GLN A 5 39.27 -31.29 41.26
N LEU A 6 38.18 -31.43 40.49
CA LEU A 6 37.04 -32.37 40.68
C LEU A 6 35.92 -32.05 39.67
N ALA A 7 35.75 -32.90 38.66
CA ALA A 7 34.46 -33.34 38.07
C ALA A 7 34.78 -34.19 36.82
N SER A 8 34.57 -35.50 36.93
CA SER A 8 34.47 -36.42 35.80
C SER A 8 32.99 -36.69 35.55
N ILE A 9 32.60 -36.62 34.28
CA ILE A 9 31.56 -37.38 33.55
C ILE A 9 30.93 -36.46 32.49
N LEU A 10 30.95 -36.97 31.25
CA LEU A 10 30.29 -36.50 30.03
C LEU A 10 31.03 -35.48 29.14
N SER A 11 31.97 -36.00 28.35
CA SER A 11 32.35 -35.44 27.05
C SER A 11 32.82 -36.61 26.17
N LEU A 12 31.94 -37.12 25.31
CA LEU A 12 32.30 -37.90 24.12
C LEU A 12 31.03 -38.11 23.28
N LEU A 13 30.82 -37.25 22.28
CA LEU A 13 30.39 -37.58 20.92
C LEU A 13 30.19 -36.27 20.15
N VAL A 14 31.23 -35.89 19.40
CA VAL A 14 31.16 -35.04 18.22
C VAL A 14 31.36 -35.98 17.03
N ALA A 15 30.65 -35.70 15.93
CA ALA A 15 30.71 -36.29 14.59
C ALA A 15 29.67 -37.38 14.27
N SER A 16 28.54 -36.92 13.74
CA SER A 16 27.85 -37.51 12.57
C SER A 16 26.87 -36.49 11.99
N ALA A 17 27.40 -35.43 11.35
CA ALA A 17 26.64 -34.71 10.35
C ALA A 17 26.80 -35.52 9.05
N ALA A 18 25.73 -36.15 8.60
CA ALA A 18 25.65 -36.70 7.26
C ALA A 18 25.02 -35.61 6.40
N ALA A 19 25.88 -34.93 5.63
CA ALA A 19 25.46 -34.09 4.53
C ALA A 19 24.77 -34.96 3.47
N CYS A 20 23.57 -34.57 3.04
CA CYS A 20 23.11 -34.89 1.70
C CYS A 20 23.49 -33.70 0.81
N GLY A 21 24.80 -33.56 0.58
CA GLY A 21 25.29 -32.71 -0.50
C GLY A 21 25.17 -33.48 -1.81
N LYS A 22 24.45 -32.92 -2.79
CA LYS A 22 24.51 -33.33 -4.20
C LYS A 22 25.99 -33.46 -4.59
N SER A 23 26.42 -34.67 -4.95
CA SER A 23 27.79 -34.91 -5.40
C SER A 23 27.88 -34.69 -6.91
N ASP A 24 28.72 -33.75 -7.33
CA ASP A 24 29.25 -33.65 -8.68
C ASP A 24 29.96 -34.95 -9.08
N ASP A 25 29.35 -35.74 -9.97
CA ASP A 25 30.10 -36.60 -10.89
C ASP A 25 29.41 -36.63 -12.26
N THR A 26 30.19 -36.26 -13.27
CA THR A 26 29.78 -36.11 -14.67
C THR A 26 29.34 -37.44 -15.30
N SER A 27 28.06 -37.57 -15.67
CA SER A 27 27.65 -38.32 -16.87
C SER A 27 26.22 -38.00 -17.32
N GLU A 28 26.13 -37.58 -18.58
CA GLU A 28 24.97 -37.36 -19.46
C GLU A 28 23.64 -38.08 -19.18
N THR A 29 22.56 -37.30 -19.38
CA THR A 29 21.15 -37.59 -19.73
C THR A 29 20.14 -37.96 -18.65
N GLY A 30 19.19 -37.04 -18.45
CA GLY A 30 17.88 -37.24 -17.81
C GLY A 30 17.36 -35.93 -17.21
N GLU A 31 16.57 -35.16 -17.97
CA GLU A 31 15.82 -34.00 -17.48
C GLU A 31 14.83 -34.44 -16.39
N THR A 32 14.95 -33.83 -15.21
CA THR A 32 13.95 -33.82 -14.13
C THR A 32 13.84 -32.37 -13.69
N GLY A 33 12.60 -31.85 -13.66
CA GLY A 33 12.28 -30.45 -13.35
C GLY A 33 12.91 -29.99 -12.04
N GLU A 34 13.50 -28.81 -12.09
CA GLU A 34 14.02 -28.07 -10.96
C GLU A 34 12.86 -27.29 -10.34
N THR A 35 12.60 -27.47 -9.05
CA THR A 35 11.92 -26.46 -8.22
C THR A 35 12.85 -25.26 -8.16
N GLY A 36 12.53 -24.20 -8.88
CA GLY A 36 13.29 -22.95 -8.92
C GLY A 36 12.91 -22.10 -7.71
N ASP A 37 13.88 -21.65 -6.91
CA ASP A 37 13.59 -20.80 -5.73
C ASP A 37 14.82 -20.10 -5.14
N GLU A 38 15.89 -19.90 -5.91
CA GLU A 38 16.93 -18.94 -5.53
C GLU A 38 16.89 -17.79 -6.54
N ALA A 39 16.52 -16.59 -6.07
CA ALA A 39 16.55 -15.37 -6.89
C ALA A 39 17.89 -15.26 -7.62
N GLU A 40 17.87 -14.84 -8.89
CA GLU A 40 19.10 -14.65 -9.65
C GLU A 40 20.03 -13.68 -8.90
N ILE A 41 21.29 -14.06 -8.72
CA ILE A 41 22.28 -13.20 -8.06
C ILE A 41 23.12 -12.50 -9.13
N VAL A 42 23.01 -11.17 -9.19
CA VAL A 42 23.79 -10.32 -10.09
C VAL A 42 24.86 -9.55 -9.30
N GLU A 43 26.14 -9.82 -9.61
CA GLU A 43 27.27 -9.19 -8.94
C GLU A 43 27.66 -7.86 -9.63
N CYS A 44 27.27 -6.72 -9.06
CA CYS A 44 27.46 -5.38 -9.64
C CYS A 44 28.79 -4.71 -9.24
N GLY A 45 29.49 -5.27 -8.26
CA GLY A 45 30.83 -4.83 -7.84
C GLY A 45 30.95 -4.53 -6.35
N GLU A 46 32.18 -4.43 -5.87
CA GLU A 46 32.46 -4.22 -4.45
C GLU A 46 32.24 -2.75 -4.05
N LEU A 47 31.44 -2.53 -3.01
CA LEU A 47 31.24 -1.22 -2.38
C LEU A 47 32.19 -1.04 -1.20
N GLU A 48 32.70 0.17 -1.01
CA GLU A 48 33.55 0.48 0.13
C GLU A 48 32.70 0.57 1.42
N PRO A 49 33.05 -0.15 2.49
CA PRO A 49 32.34 -0.08 3.76
C PRO A 49 32.43 1.29 4.42
N ALA A 50 31.41 1.65 5.19
CA ALA A 50 31.41 2.88 5.96
C ALA A 50 32.48 2.87 7.07
N ASP A 51 33.18 4.00 7.28
CA ASP A 51 34.13 4.16 8.38
C ASP A 51 33.45 4.04 9.77
N ALA A 52 32.16 4.41 9.84
CA ALA A 52 31.28 4.29 10.99
C ALA A 52 29.82 4.18 10.52
N GLY A 53 28.99 3.46 11.28
CA GLY A 53 27.57 3.23 10.93
C GLY A 53 27.39 2.20 9.81
N THR A 54 26.18 2.13 9.26
CA THR A 54 25.80 1.18 8.21
C THR A 54 26.07 1.73 6.80
N CYS A 55 25.91 3.04 6.63
CA CYS A 55 25.97 3.72 5.34
C CYS A 55 26.82 5.00 5.40
N THR A 56 27.46 5.36 4.30
CA THR A 56 28.02 6.69 4.07
C THR A 56 27.06 7.54 3.23
N ALA A 57 27.03 8.84 3.47
CA ALA A 57 26.21 9.79 2.73
C ALA A 57 27.07 10.90 2.10
N GLU A 58 26.85 11.17 0.82
CA GLU A 58 27.48 12.23 0.05
C GLU A 58 26.44 13.10 -0.67
N GLY A 59 26.80 14.34 -1.01
CA GLY A 59 25.91 15.27 -1.70
C GLY A 59 24.96 16.04 -0.79
N GLN A 60 23.90 16.61 -1.35
CA GLN A 60 22.85 17.36 -0.65
C GLN A 60 21.48 16.99 -1.24
N ALA A 61 20.43 17.05 -0.43
CA ALA A 61 19.06 16.89 -0.91
C ALA A 61 18.79 17.91 -2.03
N GLY A 62 18.37 17.40 -3.21
CA GLY A 62 18.26 18.20 -4.42
C GLY A 62 17.16 17.78 -5.40
N GLY A 63 16.35 16.78 -5.05
CA GLY A 63 15.28 16.24 -5.90
C GLY A 63 15.54 14.79 -6.34
N SER A 64 16.80 14.36 -6.37
CA SER A 64 17.18 12.97 -6.66
C SER A 64 18.10 12.35 -5.60
N LEU A 65 17.94 11.05 -5.34
CA LEU A 65 18.74 10.26 -4.39
C LEU A 65 19.17 8.92 -5.02
N LEU A 66 20.45 8.57 -4.90
CA LEU A 66 20.98 7.27 -5.29
C LEU A 66 21.34 6.46 -4.05
N ILE A 67 20.78 5.27 -3.89
CA ILE A 67 21.08 4.34 -2.79
C ILE A 67 21.83 3.14 -3.35
N ARG A 68 22.99 2.80 -2.79
CA ARG A 68 23.82 1.67 -3.22
C ARG A 68 23.97 0.66 -2.08
N GLY A 69 23.82 -0.62 -2.38
CA GLY A 69 23.87 -1.72 -1.42
C GLY A 69 23.65 -3.05 -2.13
N ASP A 70 23.33 -4.12 -1.40
CA ASP A 70 22.73 -5.30 -2.03
C ASP A 70 21.25 -5.01 -2.22
N VAL A 71 20.79 -4.87 -3.46
CA VAL A 71 19.41 -4.49 -3.75
C VAL A 71 18.60 -5.75 -4.00
N LEU A 72 17.50 -5.92 -3.26
CA LEU A 72 16.49 -6.94 -3.54
C LEU A 72 15.59 -6.37 -4.63
N GLY A 73 16.00 -6.57 -5.88
CA GLY A 73 15.23 -6.13 -7.04
C GLY A 73 14.07 -7.08 -7.34
N PRO A 74 13.25 -6.73 -8.33
CA PRO A 74 12.14 -7.55 -8.81
C PRO A 74 12.63 -8.95 -9.26
N ASP A 75 13.48 -8.97 -10.29
CA ASP A 75 13.95 -10.17 -10.97
C ASP A 75 15.20 -10.81 -10.32
N ALA A 76 15.96 -10.02 -9.55
CA ALA A 76 17.28 -10.43 -9.08
C ALA A 76 17.74 -9.72 -7.79
N VAL A 77 18.68 -10.37 -7.10
CA VAL A 77 19.49 -9.74 -6.05
C VAL A 77 20.73 -9.10 -6.68
N TYR A 78 20.75 -7.78 -6.76
CA TYR A 78 21.86 -6.98 -7.29
C TYR A 78 22.87 -6.64 -6.19
N ARG A 79 23.87 -7.50 -5.98
CA ARG A 79 24.91 -7.30 -4.95
C ARG A 79 25.86 -6.16 -5.33
N GLY A 80 25.92 -5.14 -4.48
CA GLY A 80 26.57 -3.87 -4.79
C GLY A 80 25.85 -3.02 -5.86
N GLY A 81 24.57 -3.32 -6.11
CA GLY A 81 23.69 -2.60 -7.02
C GLY A 81 23.26 -1.22 -6.51
N SER A 82 22.29 -0.65 -7.20
CA SER A 82 21.81 0.71 -6.98
C SER A 82 20.30 0.84 -7.19
N VAL A 83 19.68 1.76 -6.46
CA VAL A 83 18.32 2.25 -6.67
C VAL A 83 18.38 3.78 -6.76
N ARG A 84 17.76 4.37 -7.78
CA ARG A 84 17.65 5.82 -7.93
C ARG A 84 16.22 6.26 -7.71
N ILE A 85 16.04 7.30 -6.90
CA ILE A 85 14.77 7.95 -6.60
C ILE A 85 14.81 9.37 -7.16
N GLU A 86 13.71 9.83 -7.76
CA GLU A 86 13.49 11.23 -8.14
C GLU A 86 11.99 11.54 -8.01
N GLY A 87 11.65 12.70 -7.45
CA GLY A 87 10.23 13.09 -7.31
C GLY A 87 9.39 12.21 -6.36
N GLY A 88 10.01 11.30 -5.61
CA GLY A 88 9.31 10.33 -4.75
C GLY A 88 9.08 8.97 -5.41
N GLU A 89 9.53 8.80 -6.66
CA GLU A 89 9.40 7.58 -7.45
C GLU A 89 10.76 6.95 -7.74
N ILE A 90 10.75 5.63 -7.97
CA ILE A 90 11.91 4.87 -8.39
C ILE A 90 12.12 5.08 -9.89
N THR A 91 13.32 5.48 -10.29
CA THR A 91 13.66 5.78 -11.70
C THR A 91 14.71 4.84 -12.28
N CYS A 92 15.34 4.02 -11.44
CA CYS A 92 16.29 2.99 -11.87
C CYS A 92 16.55 2.00 -10.75
N VAL A 93 16.65 0.72 -11.10
CA VAL A 93 17.11 -0.37 -10.25
C VAL A 93 18.10 -1.24 -11.05
N GLY A 94 19.18 -1.67 -10.40
CA GLY A 94 20.15 -2.60 -11.00
C GLY A 94 21.61 -2.19 -10.76
N CYS A 95 22.52 -2.69 -11.60
CA CYS A 95 23.96 -2.45 -11.39
C CYS A 95 24.44 -1.03 -11.72
N GLU A 96 23.82 -0.36 -12.69
CA GLU A 96 24.26 0.94 -13.18
C GLU A 96 23.07 1.91 -13.28
N CYS A 97 22.94 2.79 -12.28
CA CYS A 97 22.02 3.92 -12.33
C CYS A 97 22.75 5.25 -12.54
N GLU A 98 22.04 6.23 -13.08
CA GLU A 98 22.58 7.58 -13.25
C GLU A 98 22.92 8.25 -11.90
N ALA A 99 23.79 9.25 -11.96
CA ALA A 99 24.13 10.04 -10.78
C ALA A 99 22.92 10.84 -10.27
N ALA A 100 22.89 11.09 -8.97
CA ALA A 100 21.87 11.89 -8.29
C ALA A 100 22.50 13.03 -7.50
N ASP A 101 21.68 13.94 -6.97
CA ASP A 101 22.13 15.08 -6.15
C ASP A 101 22.78 14.63 -4.83
N ALA A 102 22.30 13.51 -4.31
CA ALA A 102 22.81 12.83 -3.13
C ALA A 102 23.03 11.34 -3.39
N THR A 103 23.99 10.74 -2.68
CA THR A 103 24.27 9.31 -2.76
C THR A 103 24.48 8.71 -1.38
N LEU A 104 23.80 7.60 -1.11
CA LEU A 104 24.01 6.73 0.03
C LEU A 104 24.74 5.47 -0.44
N THR A 105 25.78 5.07 0.28
CA THR A 105 26.49 3.80 0.01
C THR A 105 26.50 2.96 1.27
N CYS A 106 25.86 1.80 1.20
CA CYS A 106 25.56 0.90 2.31
C CYS A 106 26.13 -0.50 2.01
N ALA A 107 27.46 -0.63 1.96
CA ALA A 107 28.12 -1.87 1.53
C ALA A 107 27.74 -3.12 2.35
N ASP A 108 27.48 -2.94 3.65
CA ASP A 108 27.10 -4.01 4.58
C ASP A 108 25.59 -4.01 4.90
N ALA A 109 24.77 -3.59 3.93
CA ALA A 109 23.32 -3.55 4.05
C ALA A 109 22.60 -4.07 2.81
N VAL A 110 21.33 -4.37 3.00
CA VAL A 110 20.37 -4.76 1.97
C VAL A 110 19.36 -3.62 1.80
N VAL A 111 19.05 -3.28 0.55
CA VAL A 111 18.03 -2.32 0.14
C VAL A 111 16.81 -3.12 -0.30
N SER A 112 15.69 -2.93 0.38
CA SER A 112 14.44 -3.68 0.21
C SER A 112 13.30 -2.69 -0.03
N PRO A 113 12.20 -3.10 -0.67
CA PRO A 113 10.91 -2.43 -0.51
C PRO A 113 10.60 -2.24 0.97
N GLY A 114 9.88 -1.18 1.29
CA GLY A 114 9.26 -1.00 2.60
C GLY A 114 8.34 -2.18 2.92
N LEU A 115 8.34 -2.62 4.18
CA LEU A 115 7.43 -3.68 4.61
C LEU A 115 5.99 -3.15 4.63
N ILE A 116 5.04 -4.04 4.34
CA ILE A 116 3.61 -3.73 4.30
C ILE A 116 2.91 -4.62 5.31
N ASN A 117 2.11 -4.02 6.19
CA ASN A 117 1.26 -4.77 7.11
C ASN A 117 -0.22 -4.68 6.67
N PRO A 118 -0.73 -5.64 5.89
CA PRO A 118 -2.08 -5.60 5.36
C PRO A 118 -3.17 -5.86 6.42
N HIS A 119 -2.81 -6.08 7.70
CA HIS A 119 -3.80 -6.30 8.75
C HIS A 119 -3.30 -5.94 10.16
N ASP A 120 -3.84 -4.86 10.73
CA ASP A 120 -3.80 -4.57 12.16
C ASP A 120 -5.15 -4.01 12.71
N HIS A 121 -5.26 -3.86 14.03
CA HIS A 121 -6.32 -3.13 14.75
C HIS A 121 -5.69 -2.07 15.65
N ILE A 122 -5.06 -1.08 15.04
CA ILE A 122 -4.19 -0.12 15.72
C ILE A 122 -4.95 0.77 16.72
N SER A 123 -6.25 0.93 16.53
CA SER A 123 -7.16 1.60 17.48
C SER A 123 -7.25 0.90 18.85
N PHE A 124 -6.69 -0.31 18.98
CA PHE A 124 -6.52 -1.07 20.23
C PHE A 124 -5.08 -1.05 20.77
N ALA A 125 -4.18 -0.21 20.24
CA ALA A 125 -2.78 -0.13 20.68
C ALA A 125 -2.58 0.29 22.16
N ASN A 126 -3.63 0.75 22.85
CA ASN A 126 -3.60 1.05 24.29
C ASN A 126 -3.69 -0.20 25.20
N ASN A 127 -3.74 -1.40 24.63
CA ASN A 127 -3.76 -2.65 25.38
C ASN A 127 -2.35 -3.23 25.54
N TRP A 128 -2.15 -4.06 26.55
CA TRP A 128 -0.89 -4.75 26.80
C TRP A 128 -0.95 -6.18 26.25
N PRO A 129 0.15 -6.73 25.68
CA PRO A 129 0.20 -8.11 25.22
C PRO A 129 -0.20 -9.15 26.28
N ILE A 130 -0.84 -10.24 25.87
CA ILE A 130 -1.31 -11.30 26.78
C ILE A 130 -0.28 -12.42 27.01
N GLY A 131 0.95 -12.27 26.49
CA GLY A 131 2.01 -13.26 26.59
C GLY A 131 1.60 -14.60 25.97
N ALA A 132 1.86 -15.71 26.68
CA ALA A 132 1.51 -17.06 26.22
C ALA A 132 0.00 -17.35 26.07
N GLY A 133 -0.87 -16.35 26.28
CA GLY A 133 -2.32 -16.47 26.26
C GLY A 133 -2.90 -16.80 27.64
N VAL A 134 -4.17 -16.44 27.82
CA VAL A 134 -4.93 -16.73 29.06
C VAL A 134 -5.84 -17.96 28.90
N ASP A 135 -6.09 -18.38 27.66
CA ASP A 135 -6.93 -19.49 27.24
C ASP A 135 -6.49 -19.95 25.83
N ARG A 136 -7.07 -21.05 25.34
CA ARG A 136 -7.01 -21.50 23.94
C ARG A 136 -8.43 -21.64 23.42
N TYR A 137 -8.84 -20.68 22.60
CA TYR A 137 -10.18 -20.55 22.07
C TYR A 137 -10.41 -21.49 20.88
N ASP A 138 -11.69 -21.71 20.53
CA ASP A 138 -12.05 -22.53 19.37
C ASP A 138 -12.56 -21.66 18.20
N HIS A 139 -13.13 -20.49 18.53
CA HIS A 139 -13.70 -19.53 17.58
C HIS A 139 -13.49 -18.08 18.05
N ARG A 140 -13.37 -17.11 17.13
CA ARG A 140 -13.17 -15.68 17.46
C ARG A 140 -14.12 -15.11 18.52
N HIS A 141 -15.40 -15.44 18.41
CA HIS A 141 -16.42 -14.95 19.36
C HIS A 141 -16.27 -15.52 20.78
N ASP A 142 -15.48 -16.57 20.99
CA ASP A 142 -15.20 -17.11 22.32
C ASP A 142 -14.40 -16.11 23.15
N TRP A 143 -13.33 -15.54 22.58
CA TRP A 143 -12.54 -14.51 23.23
C TRP A 143 -13.20 -13.13 23.17
N ARG A 144 -14.04 -12.83 22.16
CA ARG A 144 -14.75 -11.54 22.11
C ARG A 144 -15.91 -11.43 23.09
N LYS A 145 -16.70 -12.50 23.22
CA LYS A 145 -18.00 -12.48 23.93
C LYS A 145 -18.06 -13.42 25.14
N GLY A 146 -17.06 -14.30 25.31
CA GLY A 146 -17.06 -15.29 26.40
C GLY A 146 -18.07 -16.39 26.14
N LEU A 147 -17.98 -17.00 24.96
CA LEU A 147 -18.87 -18.08 24.51
C LEU A 147 -18.21 -19.46 24.69
N ASN A 148 -18.99 -20.51 24.43
CA ASN A 148 -18.54 -21.92 24.43
C ASN A 148 -17.82 -22.42 25.70
N GLY A 149 -17.93 -21.69 26.82
CA GLY A 149 -17.27 -22.04 28.09
C GLY A 149 -15.99 -21.27 28.36
N HIS A 150 -15.58 -20.41 27.43
CA HIS A 150 -14.42 -19.53 27.54
C HIS A 150 -14.78 -18.17 28.17
N ALA A 151 -13.76 -17.49 28.69
CA ALA A 151 -13.89 -16.12 29.17
C ALA A 151 -13.50 -15.12 28.08
N ALA A 152 -14.27 -14.04 27.96
CA ALA A 152 -13.91 -12.94 27.08
C ALA A 152 -12.60 -12.27 27.51
N LEU A 153 -11.78 -11.88 26.55
CA LEU A 153 -10.64 -11.01 26.77
C LEU A 153 -11.12 -9.60 27.14
N SER A 154 -10.42 -8.99 28.08
CA SER A 154 -10.70 -7.63 28.52
C SER A 154 -9.80 -6.66 27.79
N THR A 155 -10.20 -6.28 26.57
CA THR A 155 -9.52 -5.25 25.77
C THR A 155 -10.39 -3.99 25.68
N ALA A 156 -9.76 -2.84 25.49
CA ALA A 156 -10.43 -1.57 25.29
C ALA A 156 -9.91 -0.94 24.00
N GLY A 157 -10.78 -0.64 23.05
CA GLY A 157 -10.43 0.19 21.90
C GLY A 157 -10.43 1.68 22.24
N GLY A 158 -10.21 2.52 21.23
CA GLY A 158 -10.20 3.97 21.36
C GLY A 158 -8.88 4.51 21.89
N ALA A 159 -7.76 3.94 21.40
CA ALA A 159 -6.44 4.53 21.55
C ALA A 159 -6.46 6.02 21.15
N SER A 160 -5.69 6.86 21.84
CA SER A 160 -5.55 8.26 21.42
C SER A 160 -4.70 8.35 20.14
N ALA A 161 -4.82 9.45 19.39
CA ALA A 161 -3.98 9.70 18.22
C ALA A 161 -2.48 9.51 18.53
N GLU A 162 -1.98 10.03 19.66
CA GLU A 162 -0.57 9.85 20.03
C GLU A 162 -0.21 8.40 20.40
N THR A 163 -1.20 7.60 20.83
CA THR A 163 -1.01 6.16 21.10
C THR A 163 -0.97 5.37 19.79
N VAL A 164 -1.80 5.74 18.81
CA VAL A 164 -1.79 5.19 17.45
C VAL A 164 -0.47 5.53 16.76
N LEU A 165 -0.04 6.79 16.77
CA LEU A 165 1.28 7.21 16.27
C LEU A 165 2.44 6.46 16.94
N ALA A 166 2.30 6.10 18.24
CA ALA A 166 3.30 5.28 18.92
C ALA A 166 3.29 3.81 18.47
N ALA A 167 2.17 3.31 17.96
CA ALA A 167 2.09 2.01 17.31
C ALA A 167 2.67 2.07 15.89
N GLU A 168 2.28 3.04 15.07
CA GLU A 168 2.81 3.24 13.72
C GLU A 168 4.33 3.43 13.73
N LEU A 169 4.85 4.19 14.71
CA LEU A 169 6.30 4.35 14.86
C LEU A 169 7.02 3.01 15.10
N ARG A 170 6.39 2.01 15.74
CA ARG A 170 6.99 0.68 15.91
C ARG A 170 7.15 -0.06 14.59
N PHE A 171 6.17 0.10 13.70
CA PHE A 171 6.21 -0.44 12.34
C PHE A 171 7.25 0.28 11.49
N VAL A 172 7.27 1.61 11.51
CA VAL A 172 8.31 2.42 10.82
C VAL A 172 9.71 2.03 11.32
N MET A 173 9.90 1.88 12.64
CA MET A 173 11.19 1.45 13.19
C MET A 173 11.61 0.04 12.76
N ALA A 174 10.66 -0.77 12.30
CA ALA A 174 10.86 -2.11 11.77
C ALA A 174 10.99 -2.15 10.24
N GLY A 175 10.97 -1.01 9.56
CA GLY A 175 11.11 -0.94 8.10
C GLY A 175 9.80 -0.95 7.33
N ALA A 176 8.65 -0.86 8.00
CA ALA A 176 7.37 -0.74 7.31
C ALA A 176 7.08 0.70 6.86
N THR A 177 6.42 0.84 5.72
CA THR A 177 6.01 2.14 5.15
C THR A 177 4.51 2.28 5.03
N SER A 178 3.78 1.15 4.95
CA SER A 178 2.34 1.12 4.75
C SER A 178 1.67 0.04 5.60
N ALA A 179 0.40 0.24 5.93
CA ALA A 179 -0.42 -0.75 6.62
C ALA A 179 -1.92 -0.56 6.35
N ALA A 180 -2.71 -1.61 6.47
CA ALA A 180 -4.17 -1.52 6.67
C ALA A 180 -4.46 -1.82 8.15
N SER A 181 -4.77 -0.77 8.91
CA SER A 181 -4.61 -0.76 10.38
C SER A 181 -5.93 -0.69 11.17
N ALA A 182 -7.06 -0.58 10.48
CA ALA A 182 -8.38 -0.30 11.05
C ALA A 182 -8.38 0.93 11.98
N GLY A 183 -7.90 2.06 11.45
CA GLY A 183 -7.97 3.38 12.11
C GLY A 183 -6.64 4.03 12.48
N GLY A 184 -5.69 4.07 11.55
CA GLY A 184 -4.43 4.81 11.73
C GLY A 184 -4.57 6.33 11.71
N GLU A 185 -3.43 7.01 11.81
CA GLU A 185 -3.32 8.47 11.80
C GLU A 185 -2.50 8.97 10.59
N PRO A 186 -2.72 10.20 10.09
CA PRO A 186 -1.91 10.76 9.00
C PRO A 186 -0.43 10.96 9.40
N GLY A 187 0.49 10.74 8.45
CA GLY A 187 1.93 10.73 8.67
C GLY A 187 2.46 9.30 8.85
N LEU A 188 3.65 9.13 9.43
CA LEU A 188 4.37 7.86 9.66
C LEU A 188 4.11 6.72 8.66
N LEU A 189 3.06 5.93 8.86
CA LEU A 189 2.66 4.89 7.92
C LEU A 189 1.58 5.40 6.97
N ARG A 190 1.67 4.99 5.71
CA ARG A 190 0.53 5.09 4.81
C ARG A 190 -0.55 4.10 5.28
N ASN A 191 -1.67 4.63 5.76
CA ASN A 191 -2.81 3.84 6.20
C ASN A 191 -3.74 3.56 5.02
N LEU A 192 -3.54 2.41 4.38
CA LEU A 192 -4.14 1.99 3.11
C LEU A 192 -5.66 1.74 3.18
N ASP A 193 -6.18 1.62 4.39
CA ASP A 193 -7.60 1.47 4.70
C ASP A 193 -8.23 2.75 5.26
N SER A 194 -7.60 3.90 5.02
CA SER A 194 -8.08 5.21 5.43
C SER A 194 -7.87 6.28 4.35
N GLY A 195 -8.74 7.28 4.31
CA GLY A 195 -8.69 8.33 3.28
C GLY A 195 -7.40 9.17 3.36
N GLY A 196 -6.72 9.35 2.22
CA GLY A 196 -5.49 10.14 2.12
C GLY A 196 -4.25 9.26 2.10
N LEU A 197 -4.03 8.55 0.99
CA LEU A 197 -2.96 7.58 0.79
C LEU A 197 -1.57 8.21 0.54
N GLU A 198 -1.35 9.43 1.02
CA GLU A 198 -0.01 10.05 1.06
C GLU A 198 0.81 9.95 -0.24
N GLY A 199 0.19 10.36 -1.35
CA GLY A 199 0.80 10.35 -2.69
C GLY A 199 0.81 8.99 -3.37
N LEU A 200 -0.01 8.04 -2.92
CA LEU A 200 -0.23 6.75 -3.58
C LEU A 200 -1.62 6.74 -4.22
N SER A 201 -1.67 6.67 -5.54
CA SER A 201 -2.91 6.77 -6.33
C SER A 201 -3.54 5.39 -6.56
N ILE A 202 -3.98 4.71 -5.50
CA ILE A 202 -4.72 3.44 -5.57
C ILE A 202 -6.09 3.55 -4.86
N PRO A 203 -7.06 2.68 -5.15
CA PRO A 203 -8.28 2.59 -4.34
C PRO A 203 -7.94 2.27 -2.87
N GLN A 204 -8.69 2.86 -1.95
CA GLN A 204 -8.58 2.55 -0.53
C GLN A 204 -9.02 1.10 -0.28
N ALA A 205 -8.28 0.35 0.54
CA ALA A 205 -8.69 -0.97 0.98
C ALA A 205 -9.85 -0.88 1.99
N ASP A 206 -10.78 -1.83 1.92
CA ASP A 206 -11.93 -1.95 2.82
C ASP A 206 -11.73 -3.07 3.83
N SER A 207 -11.52 -2.69 5.10
CA SER A 207 -11.34 -3.63 6.20
C SER A 207 -12.66 -3.99 6.87
N ASP A 208 -13.07 -5.27 6.77
CA ASP A 208 -14.34 -5.75 7.34
C ASP A 208 -14.14 -6.85 8.39
N THR A 209 -14.40 -6.51 9.64
CA THR A 209 -14.31 -7.50 10.74
C THR A 209 -15.53 -8.44 10.79
N PHE A 210 -16.69 -8.06 10.25
CA PHE A 210 -17.96 -8.78 10.39
C PHE A 210 -18.73 -8.89 9.06
N PRO A 211 -18.16 -9.53 8.02
CA PRO A 211 -18.80 -9.65 6.70
C PRO A 211 -20.19 -10.30 6.73
N LEU A 212 -20.47 -11.13 7.74
CA LEU A 212 -21.75 -11.83 7.91
C LEU A 212 -22.70 -11.13 8.91
N ASP A 213 -22.39 -9.91 9.35
CA ASP A 213 -23.12 -9.15 10.37
C ASP A 213 -23.29 -9.96 11.68
N ASP A 214 -22.22 -10.63 12.11
CA ASP A 214 -22.19 -11.53 13.26
C ASP A 214 -21.53 -10.88 14.50
N ASN A 215 -21.39 -9.56 14.53
CA ASN A 215 -20.81 -8.79 15.64
C ASN A 215 -21.47 -9.06 17.01
N ASP A 216 -22.73 -9.52 17.02
CA ASP A 216 -23.44 -9.95 18.23
C ASP A 216 -22.99 -11.32 18.78
N GLY A 217 -22.07 -12.00 18.09
CA GLY A 217 -21.50 -13.30 18.46
C GLY A 217 -22.31 -14.49 17.97
N ILE A 218 -22.97 -14.37 16.81
CA ILE A 218 -23.71 -15.46 16.20
C ILE A 218 -22.71 -16.48 15.62
N GLN A 219 -22.88 -17.75 15.96
CA GLN A 219 -22.08 -18.86 15.43
C GLN A 219 -23.03 -19.91 14.85
N GLN A 220 -22.70 -20.49 13.69
CA GLN A 220 -23.52 -21.48 13.00
C GLN A 220 -22.64 -22.63 12.52
N ALA A 221 -23.00 -23.88 12.84
CA ALA A 221 -22.30 -25.05 12.28
C ALA A 221 -22.79 -25.39 10.87
N SER A 222 -23.92 -24.79 10.45
CA SER A 222 -24.48 -25.01 9.13
C SER A 222 -25.44 -23.89 8.75
N GLY A 223 -25.36 -23.44 7.50
CA GLY A 223 -26.27 -22.47 6.91
C GLY A 223 -25.92 -21.02 7.25
N CYS A 224 -26.45 -20.10 6.45
CA CYS A 224 -25.99 -18.71 6.39
C CYS A 224 -26.94 -17.72 7.05
N SER A 225 -27.55 -18.12 8.18
CA SER A 225 -28.43 -17.24 8.96
C SER A 225 -27.64 -16.60 10.11
N TYR A 226 -26.80 -15.63 9.77
CA TYR A 226 -26.06 -14.82 10.73
C TYR A 226 -26.85 -13.54 11.08
N GLY A 227 -26.37 -12.37 10.66
CA GLY A 227 -26.99 -11.07 10.90
C GLY A 227 -28.13 -10.72 9.93
N GLY A 228 -28.59 -9.48 10.04
CA GLY A 228 -29.68 -8.93 9.23
C GLY A 228 -29.21 -8.21 7.96
N ASP A 229 -27.95 -7.79 7.93
CA ASP A 229 -27.38 -6.94 6.88
C ASP A 229 -25.92 -7.36 6.55
N PRO A 230 -25.69 -8.59 6.06
CA PRO A 230 -24.35 -9.03 5.69
C PRO A 230 -23.84 -8.28 4.45
N THR A 231 -22.53 -8.15 4.34
CA THR A 231 -21.85 -7.64 3.15
C THR A 231 -22.14 -8.56 1.95
N THR A 232 -22.39 -7.96 0.80
CA THR A 232 -22.69 -8.66 -0.46
C THR A 232 -21.73 -8.23 -1.55
N SER A 233 -21.63 -9.00 -2.64
CA SER A 233 -20.83 -8.61 -3.80
C SER A 233 -21.25 -7.28 -4.46
N GLN A 234 -22.44 -6.75 -4.14
CA GLN A 234 -22.86 -5.42 -4.60
C GLN A 234 -22.27 -4.28 -3.76
N ASP A 235 -21.77 -4.59 -2.57
CA ASP A 235 -21.18 -3.62 -1.65
C ASP A 235 -19.68 -3.43 -1.91
N LEU A 236 -19.04 -4.36 -2.64
CA LEU A 236 -17.64 -4.24 -3.07
C LEU A 236 -17.53 -3.18 -4.18
N ASP A 237 -16.72 -2.15 -3.94
CA ASP A 237 -16.59 -0.97 -4.80
C ASP A 237 -15.42 -1.05 -5.79
N GLY A 238 -14.80 -2.23 -5.91
CA GLY A 238 -13.65 -2.49 -6.77
C GLY A 238 -12.28 -2.26 -6.11
N GLY A 239 -12.23 -1.70 -4.89
CA GLY A 239 -11.02 -1.70 -4.07
C GLY A 239 -10.73 -3.06 -3.45
N ALA A 240 -9.55 -3.23 -2.85
CA ALA A 240 -9.21 -4.44 -2.12
C ALA A 240 -10.11 -4.61 -0.88
N TYR A 241 -10.58 -5.82 -0.63
CA TYR A 241 -11.49 -6.14 0.47
C TYR A 241 -10.84 -7.12 1.45
N LEU A 242 -10.81 -6.77 2.74
CA LEU A 242 -10.04 -7.45 3.79
C LEU A 242 -10.96 -8.05 4.88
N PRO A 243 -11.75 -9.10 4.58
CA PRO A 243 -12.70 -9.66 5.52
C PRO A 243 -12.08 -10.65 6.51
N HIS A 244 -12.51 -10.61 7.78
CA HIS A 244 -12.21 -11.67 8.74
C HIS A 244 -13.17 -12.84 8.53
N ILE A 245 -12.65 -13.96 8.03
CA ILE A 245 -13.42 -15.18 7.74
C ILE A 245 -12.66 -16.38 8.26
N ALA A 246 -13.39 -17.32 8.88
CA ALA A 246 -12.83 -18.58 9.37
C ALA A 246 -11.72 -18.39 10.41
N GLU A 247 -11.87 -17.41 11.30
CA GLU A 247 -10.96 -17.18 12.42
C GLU A 247 -11.30 -18.13 13.60
N GLY A 248 -10.77 -19.34 13.51
CA GLY A 248 -10.96 -20.41 14.50
C GLY A 248 -10.63 -21.78 13.93
N ILE A 249 -10.85 -22.82 14.73
CA ILE A 249 -10.42 -24.22 14.46
C ILE A 249 -11.59 -25.21 14.49
N ASN A 250 -12.82 -24.69 14.49
CA ASN A 250 -14.04 -25.48 14.60
C ASN A 250 -14.97 -25.28 13.39
N GLU A 251 -15.99 -26.12 13.27
CA GLU A 251 -16.98 -26.06 12.17
C GLU A 251 -17.71 -24.72 12.08
N TYR A 252 -17.79 -23.94 13.17
CA TYR A 252 -18.38 -22.60 13.13
C TYR A 252 -17.55 -21.66 12.26
N ALA A 253 -16.22 -21.68 12.43
CA ALA A 253 -15.29 -20.89 11.62
C ALA A 253 -15.35 -21.33 10.14
N SER A 254 -15.30 -22.64 9.86
CA SER A 254 -15.40 -23.15 8.49
C SER A 254 -16.73 -22.79 7.80
N ASN A 255 -17.84 -22.74 8.54
CA ASN A 255 -19.15 -22.36 7.99
C ASN A 255 -19.27 -20.86 7.70
N GLU A 256 -18.42 -19.99 8.27
CA GLU A 256 -18.32 -18.59 7.82
C GLU A 256 -17.89 -18.56 6.35
N LEU A 257 -16.81 -19.30 6.02
CA LEU A 257 -16.28 -19.36 4.66
C LEU A 257 -17.27 -19.97 3.66
N VAL A 258 -17.99 -21.04 4.03
CA VAL A 258 -19.09 -21.60 3.20
C VAL A 258 -20.13 -20.55 2.79
N CYS A 259 -20.39 -19.58 3.68
CA CYS A 259 -21.39 -18.57 3.47
C CYS A 259 -20.86 -17.34 2.73
N THR A 260 -19.55 -17.11 2.77
CA THR A 260 -18.89 -16.02 2.05
C THR A 260 -18.37 -16.42 0.66
N THR A 261 -18.48 -17.70 0.29
CA THR A 261 -18.13 -18.23 -1.05
C THR A 261 -19.36 -18.70 -1.84
N SER A 262 -20.57 -18.30 -1.42
CA SER A 262 -21.78 -18.72 -2.12
C SER A 262 -22.97 -17.76 -1.97
N GLY A 263 -23.76 -17.68 -3.04
CA GLY A 263 -25.05 -17.02 -3.00
C GLY A 263 -24.94 -15.49 -3.14
N ALA A 264 -25.67 -14.74 -2.31
CA ALA A 264 -25.67 -13.28 -2.37
C ALA A 264 -24.56 -12.65 -1.51
N THR A 265 -24.02 -13.42 -0.57
CA THR A 265 -22.92 -13.04 0.32
C THR A 265 -21.60 -13.63 -0.18
N ASP A 266 -21.55 -14.06 -1.44
CA ASP A 266 -20.30 -14.44 -2.10
C ASP A 266 -19.46 -13.18 -2.24
N VAL A 267 -18.44 -13.04 -1.39
CA VAL A 267 -17.55 -11.87 -1.29
C VAL A 267 -16.08 -12.28 -1.34
N VAL A 268 -15.81 -13.57 -1.60
CA VAL A 268 -14.46 -14.07 -1.88
C VAL A 268 -14.30 -14.02 -3.40
N GLU A 269 -13.77 -12.89 -3.86
CA GLU A 269 -13.49 -12.58 -5.26
C GLU A 269 -12.01 -12.22 -5.41
N SER A 270 -11.53 -11.91 -6.61
CA SER A 270 -10.10 -11.68 -6.87
C SER A 270 -9.53 -10.46 -6.13
N ASN A 271 -10.36 -9.49 -5.74
CA ASN A 271 -9.97 -8.35 -4.92
C ASN A 271 -10.01 -8.65 -3.40
N THR A 272 -10.32 -9.88 -2.98
CA THR A 272 -10.48 -10.24 -1.58
C THR A 272 -9.21 -10.85 -0.99
N ALA A 273 -8.78 -10.36 0.17
CA ALA A 273 -7.73 -10.97 0.98
C ALA A 273 -8.30 -11.44 2.32
N VAL A 274 -8.49 -12.76 2.46
CA VAL A 274 -9.12 -13.37 3.63
C VAL A 274 -8.17 -13.31 4.83
N VAL A 275 -8.60 -12.61 5.88
CA VAL A 275 -7.81 -12.48 7.11
C VAL A 275 -7.93 -13.74 7.96
N HIS A 276 -6.78 -14.24 8.42
CA HIS A 276 -6.58 -15.47 9.21
C HIS A 276 -6.79 -16.78 8.45
N ALA A 277 -7.98 -17.05 7.91
CA ALA A 277 -8.33 -18.29 7.20
C ALA A 277 -8.01 -19.62 7.92
N LEU A 278 -7.84 -19.61 9.25
CA LEU A 278 -7.43 -20.77 10.05
C LEU A 278 -8.37 -21.98 9.88
N GLY A 279 -9.67 -21.70 9.77
CA GLY A 279 -10.74 -22.68 9.69
C GLY A 279 -11.03 -23.20 8.28
N ALA A 280 -10.10 -23.07 7.32
CA ALA A 280 -10.28 -23.45 5.93
C ALA A 280 -9.70 -24.85 5.62
N PRO A 281 -10.50 -25.94 5.65
CA PRO A 281 -10.10 -27.22 5.08
C PRO A 281 -9.90 -27.11 3.57
N LEU A 282 -9.17 -28.08 2.98
CA LEU A 282 -8.83 -28.13 1.55
C LEU A 282 -10.00 -27.75 0.63
N ALA A 283 -11.19 -28.30 0.84
CA ALA A 283 -12.35 -28.04 -0.01
C ALA A 283 -12.85 -26.58 0.01
N LEU A 284 -12.56 -25.82 1.07
CA LEU A 284 -12.86 -24.39 1.14
C LEU A 284 -11.65 -23.55 0.72
N ALA A 285 -10.43 -23.98 1.02
CA ALA A 285 -9.21 -23.34 0.51
C ALA A 285 -9.19 -23.33 -1.03
N GLN A 286 -9.62 -24.42 -1.68
CA GLN A 286 -9.77 -24.46 -3.13
C GLN A 286 -10.75 -23.40 -3.66
N GLN A 287 -11.76 -22.98 -2.88
CA GLN A 287 -12.65 -21.89 -3.31
C GLN A 287 -12.00 -20.51 -3.20
N ILE A 288 -11.03 -20.34 -2.31
CA ILE A 288 -10.19 -19.13 -2.27
C ILE A 288 -9.28 -19.11 -3.50
N ALA A 289 -8.62 -20.24 -3.80
CA ALA A 289 -7.78 -20.39 -4.98
C ALA A 289 -8.56 -20.19 -6.29
N ASP A 290 -9.71 -20.85 -6.46
CA ASP A 290 -10.56 -20.75 -7.65
C ASP A 290 -11.11 -19.32 -7.89
N ALA A 291 -11.06 -18.46 -6.88
CA ALA A 291 -11.52 -17.07 -6.93
C ALA A 291 -10.37 -16.07 -7.14
N ASP A 292 -9.12 -16.53 -7.26
CA ASP A 292 -7.90 -15.70 -7.30
C ASP A 292 -7.78 -14.75 -6.08
N ALA A 293 -8.36 -15.19 -4.96
CA ALA A 293 -8.36 -14.47 -3.69
C ALA A 293 -7.07 -14.76 -2.89
N LYS A 294 -6.73 -13.85 -1.98
CA LYS A 294 -5.50 -13.89 -1.18
C LYS A 294 -5.80 -14.33 0.26
N VAL A 295 -4.75 -14.66 1.01
CA VAL A 295 -4.85 -14.89 2.48
C VAL A 295 -3.86 -14.02 3.24
N ILE A 296 -4.34 -13.32 4.27
CA ILE A 296 -3.50 -12.62 5.24
C ILE A 296 -3.30 -13.51 6.46
N TRP A 297 -2.08 -14.05 6.58
CA TRP A 297 -1.64 -14.91 7.65
C TRP A 297 -1.15 -14.08 8.85
N SER A 298 -1.75 -14.32 10.02
CA SER A 298 -1.36 -13.70 11.30
C SER A 298 -0.88 -14.75 12.30
N PRO A 299 0.30 -15.37 12.06
CA PRO A 299 0.74 -16.55 12.78
C PRO A 299 0.75 -16.35 14.28
N ARG A 300 1.30 -15.24 14.76
CA ARG A 300 1.45 -15.02 16.20
C ARG A 300 0.10 -14.93 16.90
N SER A 301 -0.80 -14.14 16.35
CA SER A 301 -2.13 -13.96 16.92
C SER A 301 -2.91 -15.26 16.92
N ASN A 302 -2.86 -16.02 15.81
CA ASN A 302 -3.52 -17.30 15.72
C ASN A 302 -2.97 -18.30 16.75
N VAL A 303 -1.64 -18.44 16.87
CA VAL A 303 -1.02 -19.35 17.82
C VAL A 303 -1.41 -19.03 19.25
N VAL A 304 -1.39 -17.75 19.65
CA VAL A 304 -1.74 -17.37 21.02
C VAL A 304 -3.21 -17.56 21.33
N LEU A 305 -4.10 -17.28 20.38
CA LEU A 305 -5.55 -17.40 20.58
C LEU A 305 -6.03 -18.85 20.46
N TYR A 306 -5.58 -19.60 19.47
CA TYR A 306 -6.14 -20.91 19.09
C TYR A 306 -5.19 -22.08 19.39
N GLY A 307 -3.90 -21.81 19.59
CA GLY A 307 -2.88 -22.83 19.81
C GLY A 307 -2.31 -23.44 18.53
N ALA A 308 -2.80 -23.01 17.37
CA ALA A 308 -2.37 -23.38 16.03
C ALA A 308 -2.55 -22.16 15.10
N THR A 309 -2.05 -22.24 13.87
CA THR A 309 -2.24 -21.21 12.84
C THR A 309 -2.68 -21.84 11.52
N ALA A 310 -2.99 -21.00 10.53
CA ALA A 310 -3.54 -21.40 9.25
C ALA A 310 -2.64 -22.44 8.56
N PRO A 311 -3.22 -23.39 7.80
CA PRO A 311 -2.47 -24.40 7.07
C PRO A 311 -1.79 -23.79 5.83
N VAL A 312 -0.84 -22.87 6.04
CA VAL A 312 -0.27 -22.01 4.98
C VAL A 312 0.53 -22.77 3.93
N THR A 313 1.15 -23.90 4.27
CA THR A 313 1.82 -24.78 3.29
C THR A 313 0.81 -25.39 2.32
N MET A 314 -0.42 -25.69 2.78
CA MET A 314 -1.51 -26.12 1.90
C MET A 314 -1.98 -24.99 0.99
N PHE A 315 -2.04 -23.76 1.52
CA PHE A 315 -2.48 -22.60 0.74
C PHE A 315 -1.48 -22.27 -0.37
N ASP A 316 -0.20 -22.31 -0.05
CA ASP A 316 0.89 -22.14 -1.01
C ASP A 316 0.86 -23.24 -2.09
N ALA A 317 0.72 -24.50 -1.70
CA ALA A 317 0.57 -25.63 -2.63
C ALA A 317 -0.66 -25.54 -3.55
N LEU A 318 -1.69 -24.78 -3.16
CA LEU A 318 -2.87 -24.49 -3.97
C LEU A 318 -2.70 -23.26 -4.88
N GLY A 319 -1.61 -22.51 -4.73
CA GLY A 319 -1.35 -21.27 -5.43
C GLY A 319 -2.12 -20.07 -4.91
N ILE A 320 -2.48 -20.07 -3.62
CA ILE A 320 -3.13 -18.92 -2.97
C ILE A 320 -2.04 -17.91 -2.59
N PRO A 321 -2.07 -16.64 -3.07
CA PRO A 321 -1.09 -15.66 -2.66
C PRO A 321 -1.20 -15.34 -1.16
N LEU A 322 -0.05 -15.32 -0.49
CA LEU A 322 0.05 -15.16 0.96
C LEU A 322 0.63 -13.81 1.34
N ALA A 323 0.06 -13.20 2.38
CA ALA A 323 0.56 -11.98 3.00
C ALA A 323 0.70 -12.15 4.52
N LEU A 324 1.63 -11.44 5.15
CA LEU A 324 1.82 -11.46 6.61
C LEU A 324 1.16 -10.25 7.29
N GLY A 325 0.27 -10.48 8.26
CA GLY A 325 -0.38 -9.41 9.02
C GLY A 325 -0.20 -9.57 10.54
N THR A 326 -0.04 -8.47 11.28
CA THR A 326 0.19 -8.52 12.74
C THR A 326 -1.06 -8.66 13.59
N ASP A 327 -2.25 -8.42 13.02
CA ASP A 327 -3.55 -8.43 13.68
C ASP A 327 -3.68 -7.38 14.78
N TRP A 328 -3.16 -7.58 16.00
CA TRP A 328 -3.30 -6.55 17.03
C TRP A 328 -2.38 -6.81 18.22
N LEU A 329 -1.99 -5.73 18.89
CA LEU A 329 -1.01 -5.77 19.98
C LEU A 329 -1.28 -6.79 21.11
N PRO A 330 -2.53 -7.08 21.55
CA PRO A 330 -2.79 -8.06 22.58
C PRO A 330 -2.27 -9.47 22.28
N SER A 331 -2.51 -10.02 21.08
CA SER A 331 -2.12 -11.41 20.72
C SER A 331 -1.15 -11.50 19.56
N GLY A 332 -0.97 -10.45 18.78
CA GLY A 332 -0.08 -10.39 17.62
C GLY A 332 1.27 -9.73 17.89
N SER A 333 1.98 -9.39 16.82
CA SER A 333 3.27 -8.71 16.91
C SER A 333 3.14 -7.20 17.07
N MET A 334 4.14 -6.60 17.71
CA MET A 334 4.21 -5.14 17.83
C MET A 334 4.74 -4.43 16.57
N ASN A 335 5.25 -5.19 15.59
CA ASN A 335 5.72 -4.74 14.27
C ASN A 335 6.01 -5.93 13.33
N MET A 336 6.27 -5.63 12.05
CA MET A 336 6.50 -6.63 10.99
C MET A 336 7.74 -7.50 11.17
N LEU A 337 8.87 -6.96 11.66
CA LEU A 337 10.08 -7.78 11.88
C LEU A 337 9.85 -8.87 12.94
N ARG A 338 8.97 -8.62 13.91
CA ARG A 338 8.60 -9.62 14.92
C ARG A 338 7.61 -10.64 14.40
N GLU A 339 6.74 -10.27 13.46
CA GLU A 339 5.85 -11.23 12.78
C GLU A 339 6.64 -12.12 11.82
N LEU A 340 7.57 -11.55 11.03
CA LEU A 340 8.53 -12.29 10.20
C LEU A 340 9.34 -13.29 11.03
N ALA A 341 9.87 -12.86 12.18
CA ALA A 341 10.57 -13.78 13.09
C ALA A 341 9.66 -14.89 13.64
N CYS A 342 8.35 -14.65 13.72
CA CYS A 342 7.35 -15.64 14.11
C CYS A 342 7.12 -16.68 13.01
N ALA A 343 6.90 -16.19 11.78
CA ALA A 343 6.71 -17.01 10.59
C ALA A 343 7.95 -17.88 10.32
N ALA A 344 9.15 -17.28 10.35
CA ALA A 344 10.42 -18.01 10.19
C ALA A 344 10.63 -19.07 11.29
N TYR A 345 10.26 -18.77 12.54
CA TYR A 345 10.32 -19.78 13.60
C TYR A 345 9.38 -20.96 13.31
N LEU A 346 8.15 -20.68 12.87
CA LEU A 346 7.19 -21.72 12.52
C LEU A 346 7.73 -22.56 11.35
N ASP A 347 8.28 -21.93 10.33
CA ASP A 347 8.86 -22.64 9.19
C ASP A 347 10.04 -23.55 9.59
N ASP A 348 11.06 -22.96 10.22
CA ASP A 348 12.29 -23.64 10.69
C ASP A 348 12.01 -24.84 11.62
N THR A 349 10.89 -24.80 12.35
CA THR A 349 10.63 -25.68 13.50
C THR A 349 9.46 -26.63 13.28
N HIS A 350 8.47 -26.22 12.48
CA HIS A 350 7.18 -26.88 12.37
C HIS A 350 6.77 -27.17 10.92
N TYR A 351 7.41 -26.60 9.90
CA TYR A 351 7.05 -26.83 8.49
C TYR A 351 8.16 -27.44 7.63
N GLY A 352 9.27 -27.87 8.25
CA GLY A 352 10.32 -28.59 7.55
C GLY A 352 11.13 -27.73 6.58
N ASP A 353 11.32 -26.44 6.91
CA ASP A 353 11.99 -25.46 6.05
C ASP A 353 11.27 -25.31 4.69
N TYR A 354 9.93 -25.20 4.69
CA TYR A 354 9.11 -25.14 3.48
C TYR A 354 9.30 -23.81 2.75
N PHE A 355 9.28 -22.70 3.49
CA PHE A 355 9.42 -21.35 2.94
C PHE A 355 10.87 -20.87 3.01
N SER A 356 11.38 -20.36 1.90
CA SER A 356 12.65 -19.65 1.88
C SER A 356 12.56 -18.28 2.58
N ASP A 357 13.71 -17.67 2.86
CA ASP A 357 13.74 -16.27 3.32
C ASP A 357 13.12 -15.30 2.31
N ARG A 358 13.19 -15.64 1.01
CA ARG A 358 12.57 -14.83 -0.05
C ARG A 358 11.06 -14.90 0.05
N ASP A 359 10.48 -16.07 0.30
CA ASP A 359 9.03 -16.25 0.36
C ASP A 359 8.45 -15.52 1.57
N LEU A 360 9.07 -15.68 2.74
CA LEU A 360 8.67 -14.94 3.94
C LEU A 360 8.80 -13.42 3.77
N TRP A 361 9.86 -12.96 3.11
CA TRP A 361 10.03 -11.54 2.77
C TRP A 361 8.97 -11.07 1.77
N ALA A 362 8.64 -11.87 0.76
CA ALA A 362 7.63 -11.58 -0.25
C ALA A 362 6.24 -11.41 0.40
N MET A 363 5.88 -12.27 1.35
CA MET A 363 4.63 -12.14 2.11
C MET A 363 4.53 -10.81 2.89
N ALA A 364 5.67 -10.22 3.29
CA ALA A 364 5.73 -8.93 3.99
C ALA A 364 5.97 -7.73 3.05
N THR A 365 6.07 -7.96 1.74
CA THR A 365 6.29 -6.95 0.70
C THR A 365 5.26 -7.12 -0.41
N ARG A 366 5.56 -7.80 -1.53
CA ARG A 366 4.60 -7.96 -2.66
C ARG A 366 3.28 -8.58 -2.23
N GLY A 367 3.29 -9.62 -1.39
CA GLY A 367 2.06 -10.26 -0.91
C GLY A 367 1.22 -9.30 -0.06
N GLY A 368 1.89 -8.48 0.74
CA GLY A 368 1.26 -7.38 1.46
C GLY A 368 0.64 -6.33 0.54
N ALA A 369 1.29 -6.02 -0.59
CA ALA A 369 0.76 -5.11 -1.62
C ALA A 369 -0.44 -5.71 -2.37
N GLN A 370 -0.36 -6.96 -2.81
CA GLN A 370 -1.46 -7.70 -3.45
C GLN A 370 -2.70 -7.79 -2.55
N ALA A 371 -2.50 -7.97 -1.24
CA ALA A 371 -3.60 -8.04 -0.30
C ALA A 371 -4.41 -6.73 -0.23
N VAL A 372 -3.75 -5.58 -0.42
CA VAL A 372 -4.34 -4.23 -0.25
C VAL A 372 -4.58 -3.50 -1.57
N GLY A 373 -4.42 -4.16 -2.73
CA GLY A 373 -4.63 -3.56 -4.05
C GLY A 373 -3.49 -2.61 -4.49
N GLY A 374 -2.30 -2.79 -3.92
CA GLY A 374 -1.11 -1.96 -4.17
C GLY A 374 -0.06 -2.62 -5.05
N GLU A 375 -0.34 -3.78 -5.65
CA GLU A 375 0.60 -4.65 -6.37
C GLU A 375 1.24 -4.02 -7.61
N LEU A 376 0.73 -2.92 -8.13
CA LEU A 376 1.33 -2.17 -9.25
C LEU A 376 1.99 -0.86 -8.80
N ALA A 377 2.14 -0.64 -7.50
CA ALA A 377 2.49 0.67 -6.94
C ALA A 377 3.55 0.64 -5.83
N ILE A 378 3.52 -0.40 -5.00
CA ILE A 378 4.37 -0.61 -3.82
C ILE A 378 4.64 -2.10 -3.60
N GLY A 379 5.57 -2.43 -2.70
CA GLY A 379 5.91 -3.82 -2.36
C GLY A 379 7.06 -4.38 -3.18
N GLU A 380 7.54 -3.65 -4.19
CA GLU A 380 8.68 -4.00 -5.03
C GLU A 380 9.55 -2.77 -5.33
N LEU A 381 10.80 -2.98 -5.76
CA LEU A 381 11.69 -1.92 -6.22
C LEU A 381 11.66 -1.85 -7.75
N SER A 382 10.59 -1.26 -8.29
CA SER A 382 10.33 -1.22 -9.74
C SER A 382 10.21 0.20 -10.26
N VAL A 383 10.61 0.42 -11.51
CA VAL A 383 10.67 1.77 -12.10
C VAL A 383 9.25 2.35 -12.25
N GLY A 384 9.07 3.62 -11.91
CA GLY A 384 7.79 4.31 -11.86
C GLY A 384 6.98 4.05 -10.58
N TRP A 385 7.42 3.12 -9.72
CA TRP A 385 6.74 2.84 -8.46
C TRP A 385 7.14 3.83 -7.38
N VAL A 386 6.29 3.98 -6.36
CA VAL A 386 6.54 4.87 -5.23
C VAL A 386 7.77 4.38 -4.47
N ALA A 387 8.67 5.30 -4.10
CA ALA A 387 9.92 4.98 -3.41
C ALA A 387 9.74 4.71 -1.90
N ASP A 388 8.96 3.68 -1.61
CA ASP A 388 8.81 3.06 -0.30
C ASP A 388 9.96 2.06 -0.08
N ILE A 389 11.01 2.49 0.63
CA ILE A 389 12.27 1.75 0.72
C ILE A 389 12.73 1.63 2.17
N ALA A 390 13.18 0.44 2.55
CA ALA A 390 13.85 0.19 3.82
C ALA A 390 15.26 -0.40 3.60
N VAL A 391 16.21 0.06 4.39
CA VAL A 391 17.61 -0.40 4.35
C VAL A 391 17.94 -1.15 5.63
N PHE A 392 18.37 -2.40 5.53
CA PHE A 392 18.63 -3.29 6.65
C PHE A 392 20.12 -3.67 6.70
N ALA A 393 20.78 -3.44 7.84
CA ALA A 393 22.16 -3.88 8.03
C ALA A 393 22.24 -5.43 8.06
N LYS A 394 23.13 -6.02 7.26
CA LYS A 394 23.30 -7.48 7.14
C LYS A 394 23.66 -8.14 8.47
N GLN A 395 24.68 -7.59 9.16
CA GLN A 395 25.18 -8.05 10.46
C GLN A 395 25.32 -9.58 10.64
N GLY A 396 25.70 -10.31 9.57
CA GLY A 396 25.90 -11.76 9.60
C GLY A 396 24.87 -12.56 8.81
N GLU A 397 23.78 -11.92 8.40
CA GLU A 397 22.81 -12.43 7.43
C GLU A 397 23.22 -12.03 6.00
N ALA A 398 22.53 -12.56 5.00
CA ALA A 398 22.67 -12.19 3.59
C ALA A 398 21.29 -12.00 2.94
N ASP A 399 21.23 -11.19 1.89
CA ASP A 399 20.07 -11.03 1.01
C ASP A 399 18.75 -10.86 1.81
N HIS A 400 17.68 -11.58 1.46
CA HIS A 400 16.37 -11.54 2.14
C HIS A 400 16.46 -11.87 3.64
N GLY A 401 17.39 -12.75 4.03
CA GLY A 401 17.61 -13.13 5.42
C GLY A 401 17.97 -11.97 6.35
N ALA A 402 18.58 -10.91 5.82
CA ALA A 402 18.86 -9.70 6.60
C ALA A 402 17.58 -8.97 7.06
N VAL A 403 16.48 -9.13 6.30
CA VAL A 403 15.15 -8.61 6.62
C VAL A 403 14.43 -9.57 7.57
N VAL A 404 14.31 -10.85 7.20
CA VAL A 404 13.59 -11.88 7.98
C VAL A 404 14.14 -12.01 9.42
N ARG A 405 15.47 -11.97 9.58
CA ARG A 405 16.17 -12.00 10.90
C ARG A 405 16.63 -10.60 11.35
N GLY A 406 15.88 -9.59 10.92
CA GLY A 406 16.09 -8.18 11.23
C GLY A 406 15.82 -7.82 12.70
N HIS A 407 16.09 -6.56 13.03
CA HIS A 407 15.74 -5.96 14.33
C HIS A 407 15.69 -4.43 14.15
N GLU A 408 14.92 -3.70 14.95
CA GLU A 408 14.70 -2.25 14.81
C GLU A 408 16.02 -1.44 14.91
N SER A 409 17.02 -1.99 15.61
CA SER A 409 18.37 -1.43 15.69
C SER A 409 19.22 -1.66 14.43
N LYS A 410 18.90 -2.68 13.61
CA LYS A 410 19.55 -2.99 12.33
C LYS A 410 18.96 -2.23 11.14
N VAL A 411 17.77 -1.64 11.28
CA VAL A 411 17.17 -0.78 10.26
C VAL A 411 17.96 0.53 10.16
N ALA A 412 18.63 0.75 9.03
CA ALA A 412 19.51 1.89 8.79
C ALA A 412 18.77 3.09 8.22
N LEU A 413 17.72 2.88 7.44
CA LEU A 413 16.89 3.91 6.83
C LEU A 413 15.50 3.37 6.48
N VAL A 414 14.48 4.21 6.58
CA VAL A 414 13.13 3.99 6.07
C VAL A 414 12.68 5.26 5.34
N LEU A 415 12.25 5.09 4.10
CA LEU A 415 11.71 6.12 3.22
C LEU A 415 10.28 5.74 2.83
N ARG A 416 9.35 6.70 2.87
CA ARG A 416 8.00 6.57 2.30
C ARG A 416 7.86 7.59 1.17
N GLY A 417 7.65 7.14 -0.07
CA GLY A 417 7.70 8.02 -1.24
C GLY A 417 8.97 8.87 -1.32
N GLY A 418 10.13 8.28 -0.97
CA GLY A 418 11.43 8.97 -0.91
C GLY A 418 11.64 9.87 0.32
N GLU A 419 10.63 10.13 1.14
CA GLU A 419 10.74 10.95 2.34
C GLU A 419 11.27 10.16 3.55
N PRO A 420 12.35 10.60 4.22
CA PRO A 420 12.92 9.88 5.34
C PRO A 420 12.05 9.93 6.60
N LEU A 421 11.81 8.77 7.19
CA LEU A 421 10.99 8.63 8.40
C LEU A 421 11.80 8.21 9.63
N TYR A 422 12.74 7.28 9.46
CA TYR A 422 13.55 6.73 10.53
C TYR A 422 14.91 6.24 10.00
N GLY A 423 15.93 6.24 10.86
CA GLY A 423 17.21 5.61 10.51
C GLY A 423 18.38 6.02 11.40
N ASP A 424 19.59 5.67 10.95
CA ASP A 424 20.85 5.96 11.64
C ASP A 424 21.05 7.48 11.80
N ALA A 425 21.45 7.90 13.01
CA ALA A 425 21.52 9.33 13.35
C ALA A 425 22.54 10.13 12.52
N GLU A 426 23.61 9.48 12.05
CA GLU A 426 24.60 10.07 11.15
C GLU A 426 24.05 10.24 9.74
N LEU A 427 23.24 9.27 9.27
CA LEU A 427 22.64 9.27 7.94
C LEU A 427 21.56 10.36 7.83
N LEU A 428 20.57 10.36 8.73
CA LEU A 428 19.52 11.37 8.78
C LEU A 428 20.06 12.75 9.21
N GLY A 429 21.20 12.79 9.90
CA GLY A 429 21.88 14.03 10.26
C GLY A 429 22.74 14.61 9.13
N SER A 430 22.86 13.92 8.00
CA SER A 430 23.60 14.39 6.82
C SER A 430 22.73 15.32 5.96
N GLY A 431 23.38 16.19 5.18
CA GLY A 431 22.64 17.04 4.24
C GLY A 431 22.09 16.28 3.02
N ALA A 432 22.44 15.00 2.83
CA ALA A 432 22.00 14.19 1.71
C ALA A 432 20.48 13.92 1.71
N LEU A 433 19.88 13.85 2.90
CA LEU A 433 18.46 13.52 3.08
C LEU A 433 17.59 14.71 3.52
N GLY A 434 18.18 15.87 3.83
CA GLY A 434 17.43 17.04 4.33
C GLY A 434 16.67 16.78 5.65
N ALA A 435 17.09 15.78 6.42
CA ALA A 435 16.38 15.24 7.58
C ALA A 435 17.02 15.65 8.91
N GLU A 436 17.85 16.70 8.95
CA GLU A 436 18.62 17.04 10.16
C GLU A 436 17.74 17.48 11.34
N VAL A 437 16.51 17.90 11.04
CA VAL A 437 15.45 18.28 11.98
C VAL A 437 14.81 17.10 12.69
N CYS A 438 14.99 15.87 12.20
CA CYS A 438 14.39 14.67 12.78
C CYS A 438 14.93 14.40 14.18
N GLU A 439 14.04 13.95 15.06
CA GLU A 439 14.24 13.92 16.49
C GLU A 439 15.16 12.76 16.89
N PRO A 440 16.15 12.98 17.80
CA PRO A 440 17.09 11.95 18.19
C PRO A 440 16.40 10.85 19.02
N LEU A 441 16.73 9.60 18.73
CA LEU A 441 16.27 8.41 19.43
C LEU A 441 17.47 7.48 19.69
N GLU A 442 17.49 6.76 20.81
CA GLU A 442 18.54 5.77 21.07
C GLU A 442 17.91 4.38 21.15
N VAL A 443 18.26 3.52 20.20
CA VAL A 443 17.68 2.17 20.05
C VAL A 443 18.78 1.15 20.30
N CYS A 444 18.77 0.57 21.50
CA CYS A 444 19.65 -0.54 21.87
C CYS A 444 21.16 -0.24 21.73
N GLY A 445 21.56 0.96 22.13
CA GLY A 445 22.92 1.46 22.04
C GLY A 445 23.27 2.08 20.69
N VAL A 446 22.35 2.05 19.72
CA VAL A 446 22.53 2.65 18.39
C VAL A 446 21.85 4.02 18.37
N ALA A 447 22.59 5.04 17.96
CA ALA A 447 22.04 6.38 17.80
C ALA A 447 21.21 6.44 16.52
N LYS A 448 19.92 6.72 16.66
CA LYS A 448 18.91 6.82 15.59
C LYS A 448 18.27 8.20 15.58
N ARG A 449 17.46 8.46 14.54
CA ARG A 449 16.55 9.60 14.46
C ARG A 449 15.19 9.14 13.92
N ALA A 450 14.12 9.81 14.33
CA ALA A 450 12.78 9.62 13.82
C ALA A 450 12.15 10.97 13.45
N CYS A 451 11.49 11.06 12.29
CA CYS A 451 10.97 12.30 11.73
C CYS A 451 9.53 12.60 12.16
N VAL A 452 9.14 12.23 13.39
CA VAL A 452 7.74 12.25 13.87
C VAL A 452 7.13 13.66 13.81
N ALA A 453 7.80 14.67 14.36
CA ALA A 453 7.28 16.04 14.36
C ALA A 453 7.17 16.66 12.97
N ARG A 454 8.07 16.27 12.05
CA ARG A 454 8.08 16.74 10.67
C ARG A 454 6.87 16.19 9.93
N ASP A 455 6.60 14.92 10.14
CA ASP A 455 5.66 14.16 9.34
C ASP A 455 4.21 14.23 9.87
N THR A 456 4.04 14.23 11.19
CA THR A 456 2.71 14.16 11.85
C THR A 456 2.28 15.49 12.48
N GLY A 457 3.20 16.46 12.60
CA GLY A 457 3.02 17.65 13.45
C GLY A 457 3.06 17.40 14.96
N THR A 458 3.15 16.14 15.41
CA THR A 458 3.24 15.73 16.81
C THR A 458 4.69 15.41 17.20
N SER A 459 5.17 15.88 18.36
CA SER A 459 6.55 15.60 18.78
C SER A 459 6.78 14.15 19.20
N LEU A 460 7.95 13.59 18.90
CA LEU A 460 8.41 12.28 19.37
C LEU A 460 8.22 12.12 20.89
N SER A 461 8.55 13.15 21.68
CA SER A 461 8.38 13.09 23.14
C SER A 461 6.92 12.93 23.60
N ALA A 462 5.95 13.39 22.80
CA ALA A 462 4.53 13.21 23.10
C ALA A 462 4.09 11.78 22.74
N VAL A 463 4.54 11.28 21.59
CA VAL A 463 4.33 9.90 21.14
C VAL A 463 4.94 8.90 22.14
N GLU A 464 6.20 9.07 22.54
CA GLU A 464 6.85 8.25 23.58
C GLU A 464 6.12 8.33 24.93
N GLY A 465 5.57 9.51 25.26
CA GLY A 465 4.83 9.72 26.50
C GLY A 465 3.46 9.06 26.52
N ALA A 466 2.86 8.83 25.35
CA ALA A 466 1.58 8.16 25.16
C ALA A 466 1.71 6.64 24.98
N ALA A 467 2.90 6.16 24.58
CA ALA A 467 3.18 4.75 24.36
C ALA A 467 2.91 3.91 25.63
N GLY A 468 1.76 3.22 25.63
CA GLY A 468 1.38 2.29 26.71
C GLY A 468 2.29 1.06 26.75
N TYR A 469 2.80 0.64 25.59
CA TYR A 469 3.80 -0.40 25.39
C TYR A 469 5.06 0.21 24.75
N PRO A 470 6.28 -0.15 25.16
CA PRO A 470 7.51 0.45 24.64
C PRO A 470 7.65 0.39 23.10
N LEU A 471 8.29 1.40 22.51
CA LEU A 471 8.54 1.48 21.07
C LEU A 471 9.47 0.37 20.54
N PHE A 472 10.32 -0.20 21.40
CA PHE A 472 11.23 -1.28 21.02
C PHE A 472 11.73 -2.03 22.26
N PHE A 473 12.27 -3.21 22.04
CA PHE A 473 12.94 -4.02 23.05
C PHE A 473 14.23 -4.58 22.47
N CYS A 474 15.35 -4.46 23.19
CA CYS A 474 16.65 -4.95 22.73
C CYS A 474 16.84 -6.47 22.83
N GLY A 475 15.79 -7.15 23.26
CA GLY A 475 15.70 -8.59 23.32
C GLY A 475 14.23 -8.98 23.22
N LEU A 476 13.92 -10.23 23.51
CA LEU A 476 12.56 -10.71 23.57
C LEU A 476 11.86 -10.10 24.80
N PRO A 477 10.72 -9.39 24.65
CA PRO A 477 9.86 -9.02 25.76
C PRO A 477 9.37 -10.28 26.50
N ASP A 478 9.28 -10.21 27.83
CA ASP A 478 8.84 -11.36 28.64
C ASP A 478 7.37 -11.76 28.36
N ASP A 479 6.60 -10.80 27.86
CA ASP A 479 5.17 -10.81 27.62
C ASP A 479 4.82 -10.75 26.12
N GLU A 480 5.81 -10.93 25.24
CA GLU A 480 5.56 -11.10 23.81
C GLU A 480 4.64 -12.30 23.56
N PRO A 481 3.62 -12.17 22.70
CA PRO A 481 2.77 -13.30 22.34
C PRO A 481 3.59 -14.42 21.68
N SER A 482 3.33 -15.66 22.11
CA SER A 482 4.10 -16.84 21.72
C SER A 482 3.89 -17.23 20.25
N CYS A 483 4.97 -17.59 19.57
CA CYS A 483 4.95 -18.24 18.24
C CYS A 483 4.93 -19.77 18.32
N VAL A 484 5.01 -20.34 19.53
CA VAL A 484 5.04 -21.80 19.72
C VAL A 484 3.60 -22.34 19.81
N PRO A 485 3.15 -23.18 18.85
CA PRO A 485 1.88 -23.87 18.93
C PRO A 485 1.79 -24.71 20.21
N SER A 486 0.65 -24.68 20.88
CA SER A 486 0.46 -25.43 22.12
C SER A 486 -0.99 -25.53 22.56
N ARG A 487 -1.43 -26.77 22.82
CA ARG A 487 -2.69 -27.13 23.49
C ARG A 487 -2.49 -28.33 24.42
N ASP A 488 -3.53 -28.79 25.11
CA ASP A 488 -3.47 -29.94 26.02
C ASP A 488 -3.07 -31.24 25.28
N GLU A 489 -3.41 -31.33 23.99
CA GLU A 489 -3.12 -32.44 23.10
C GLU A 489 -1.64 -32.49 22.69
N TYR A 490 -1.02 -31.33 22.47
CA TYR A 490 0.38 -31.17 22.06
C TYR A 490 1.12 -30.14 22.94
N PRO A 491 1.42 -30.48 24.20
CA PRO A 491 1.97 -29.52 25.16
C PRO A 491 3.50 -29.38 25.10
N ASN A 492 4.20 -30.24 24.37
CA ASN A 492 5.66 -30.37 24.46
C ASN A 492 6.44 -29.79 23.27
N GLY A 493 5.75 -29.35 22.21
CA GLY A 493 6.38 -28.99 20.94
C GLY A 493 7.21 -30.15 20.34
N PRO A 494 8.10 -29.85 19.39
CA PRO A 494 8.90 -30.85 18.69
C PRO A 494 9.80 -31.70 19.58
N THR A 495 9.88 -32.99 19.27
CA THR A 495 10.72 -34.00 19.90
C THR A 495 11.32 -34.95 18.86
N ALA A 496 12.15 -35.91 19.29
CA ALA A 496 12.70 -36.90 18.36
C ALA A 496 11.66 -37.93 17.88
N GLU A 497 10.52 -38.02 18.55
CA GLU A 497 9.44 -38.97 18.27
C GLU A 497 8.21 -38.33 17.59
N ASP A 498 8.20 -37.01 17.47
CA ASP A 498 7.14 -36.12 16.98
C ASP A 498 7.87 -34.84 16.50
N LEU A 499 8.31 -34.84 15.24
CA LEU A 499 9.33 -33.92 14.71
C LEU A 499 8.80 -32.51 14.48
N ASP A 500 7.53 -32.37 14.14
CA ASP A 500 6.84 -31.09 13.94
C ASP A 500 6.10 -30.64 15.21
N GLY A 501 5.95 -31.49 16.23
CA GLY A 501 5.39 -31.13 17.52
C GLY A 501 3.86 -31.01 17.54
N ASP A 502 3.16 -31.63 16.59
CA ASP A 502 1.70 -31.57 16.46
C ASP A 502 0.94 -32.52 17.41
N GLY A 503 1.70 -33.37 18.13
CA GLY A 503 1.19 -34.35 19.09
C GLY A 503 0.97 -35.75 18.52
N ILE A 504 1.23 -35.96 17.23
CA ILE A 504 1.13 -37.23 16.52
C ILE A 504 2.54 -37.82 16.35
N PRO A 505 2.78 -39.09 16.76
CA PRO A 505 4.11 -39.67 16.59
C PRO A 505 4.46 -39.92 15.12
N ASN A 506 5.71 -39.64 14.72
CA ASN A 506 6.24 -39.77 13.35
C ASN A 506 5.91 -41.10 12.64
N GLU A 507 5.68 -42.19 13.38
CA GLU A 507 5.38 -43.52 12.81
C GLU A 507 3.94 -43.70 12.33
N VAL A 508 3.04 -42.80 12.73
CA VAL A 508 1.60 -42.79 12.37
C VAL A 508 1.13 -41.46 11.79
N ASP A 509 2.01 -40.46 11.80
CA ASP A 509 1.80 -39.14 11.24
C ASP A 509 1.88 -39.16 9.70
N ASN A 510 0.91 -38.55 9.02
CA ASN A 510 0.92 -38.41 7.56
C ASN A 510 1.65 -37.16 7.06
N CYS A 511 2.04 -36.25 7.96
CA CYS A 511 2.93 -35.11 7.69
C CYS A 511 4.03 -34.97 8.76
N PRO A 512 4.96 -35.93 8.90
CA PRO A 512 5.92 -35.96 10.01
C PRO A 512 6.86 -34.76 10.17
N GLU A 513 6.89 -33.83 9.21
CA GLU A 513 7.73 -32.62 9.24
C GLU A 513 6.91 -31.33 9.13
N VAL A 514 5.57 -31.41 9.00
CA VAL A 514 4.67 -30.27 8.78
C VAL A 514 3.46 -30.35 9.71
N PHE A 515 3.42 -29.43 10.67
CA PHE A 515 2.45 -29.37 11.76
C PHE A 515 0.99 -29.41 11.29
N ASN A 516 0.30 -30.53 11.55
CA ASN A 516 -1.10 -30.75 11.23
C ASN A 516 -1.90 -31.45 12.34
N PRO A 517 -2.07 -30.79 13.50
CA PRO A 517 -2.60 -31.43 14.69
C PRO A 517 -4.06 -31.84 14.53
N VAL A 518 -4.48 -32.80 15.36
CA VAL A 518 -5.89 -33.15 15.56
C VAL A 518 -6.48 -32.32 16.71
N PHE A 519 -7.50 -31.52 16.41
CA PHE A 519 -8.15 -30.68 17.40
C PHE A 519 -9.19 -31.46 18.22
N ASN A 520 -8.97 -31.57 19.53
CA ASN A 520 -9.93 -32.18 20.45
C ASN A 520 -10.88 -31.12 21.04
N VAL A 521 -11.67 -30.51 20.14
CA VAL A 521 -12.66 -29.48 20.44
C VAL A 521 -14.07 -29.96 20.09
N PRO A 522 -15.13 -29.32 20.63
CA PRO A 522 -16.48 -29.55 20.12
C PRO A 522 -16.58 -29.10 18.66
N PHE A 523 -16.92 -30.03 17.75
CA PHE A 523 -17.06 -29.78 16.30
C PHE A 523 -15.77 -29.28 15.65
N PRO A 524 -14.68 -30.08 15.63
CA PRO A 524 -13.43 -29.65 15.01
C PRO A 524 -13.61 -29.44 13.50
N MET A 525 -12.81 -28.56 12.90
CA MET A 525 -12.84 -28.35 11.44
C MET A 525 -12.48 -29.61 10.64
N TRP A 526 -11.65 -30.50 11.22
CA TRP A 526 -11.38 -31.85 10.73
C TRP A 526 -11.18 -32.83 11.91
N GLU A 527 -11.64 -34.07 11.76
CA GLU A 527 -11.62 -35.08 12.84
C GLU A 527 -10.31 -35.88 12.95
N ASP A 528 -9.53 -35.95 11.87
CA ASP A 528 -8.25 -36.67 11.74
C ASP A 528 -7.29 -35.80 10.90
N GLN A 529 -6.03 -36.23 10.72
CA GLN A 529 -5.12 -35.64 9.72
C GLN A 529 -5.65 -35.97 8.30
N PRO A 530 -6.21 -35.00 7.54
CA PRO A 530 -6.83 -35.27 6.24
C PRO A 530 -5.80 -35.69 5.17
N ASP A 531 -6.24 -36.54 4.25
CA ASP A 531 -5.54 -37.00 3.04
C ASP A 531 -6.64 -37.20 1.99
N SER A 532 -6.90 -36.14 1.23
CA SER A 532 -8.09 -35.97 0.41
C SER A 532 -8.02 -36.76 -0.90
N ASP A 533 -6.82 -36.92 -1.45
CA ASP A 533 -6.58 -37.61 -2.71
C ASP A 533 -6.15 -39.09 -2.53
N LEU A 534 -5.83 -39.49 -1.31
CA LEU A 534 -5.47 -40.84 -0.86
C LEU A 534 -4.13 -41.33 -1.40
N ASP A 535 -3.17 -40.43 -1.59
CA ASP A 535 -1.81 -40.75 -2.00
C ASP A 535 -0.88 -41.16 -0.82
N GLY A 536 -1.30 -40.82 0.40
CA GLY A 536 -0.63 -41.15 1.66
C GLY A 536 0.17 -40.00 2.28
N LEU A 537 0.20 -38.82 1.67
CA LEU A 537 0.60 -37.55 2.26
C LEU A 537 -0.65 -36.85 2.84
N GLY A 538 -0.49 -36.09 3.92
CA GLY A 538 -1.59 -35.29 4.45
C GLY A 538 -1.77 -33.99 3.66
N ASP A 539 -2.99 -33.47 3.61
CA ASP A 539 -3.36 -32.30 2.80
C ASP A 539 -2.43 -31.08 2.99
N VAL A 540 -1.82 -30.90 4.17
CA VAL A 540 -0.94 -29.73 4.43
C VAL A 540 0.51 -29.89 3.98
N CYS A 541 0.99 -31.12 3.81
CA CYS A 541 2.36 -31.41 3.38
C CYS A 541 2.38 -32.04 1.98
N ASP A 542 1.21 -32.20 1.38
CA ASP A 542 1.05 -32.67 0.03
C ASP A 542 1.28 -31.49 -0.93
N PRO A 543 2.24 -31.58 -1.87
CA PRO A 543 2.40 -30.57 -2.90
C PRO A 543 1.17 -30.47 -3.81
N CYS A 544 0.40 -31.54 -3.99
CA CYS A 544 -0.78 -31.60 -4.85
C CYS A 544 -2.02 -32.12 -4.10
N PRO A 545 -2.54 -31.40 -3.08
CA PRO A 545 -3.53 -31.94 -2.14
C PRO A 545 -4.87 -32.36 -2.77
N SER A 546 -5.15 -31.95 -4.00
CA SER A 546 -6.35 -32.30 -4.77
C SER A 546 -6.15 -33.47 -5.77
N ASN A 547 -4.93 -34.01 -5.89
CA ASN A 547 -4.49 -34.86 -7.00
C ASN A 547 -3.35 -35.82 -6.59
N ALA A 548 -3.64 -37.14 -6.67
CA ALA A 548 -2.72 -38.22 -6.28
C ALA A 548 -1.49 -38.44 -7.19
N GLY A 549 -1.06 -37.43 -7.93
CA GLY A 549 0.10 -37.44 -8.81
C GLY A 549 1.07 -36.32 -8.44
N GLU A 550 2.38 -36.59 -8.61
CA GLU A 550 3.49 -35.69 -8.25
C GLU A 550 3.60 -34.40 -9.11
N VAL A 551 2.61 -34.10 -9.96
CA VAL A 551 2.60 -32.90 -10.81
C VAL A 551 1.29 -32.18 -10.57
N CYS A 552 1.37 -31.01 -9.96
CA CYS A 552 0.21 -30.20 -9.66
C CYS A 552 -0.08 -29.34 -10.89
N GLU A 553 -1.30 -29.46 -11.42
CA GLU A 553 -1.84 -28.48 -12.38
C GLU A 553 -2.63 -27.48 -11.53
N GLY A 554 -2.01 -26.39 -11.10
CA GLY A 554 -2.61 -25.33 -10.30
C GLY A 554 -2.08 -23.95 -10.72
N PRO A 555 -2.75 -22.85 -10.34
CA PRO A 555 -2.22 -21.51 -10.54
C PRO A 555 -0.91 -21.38 -9.76
N ASP A 556 0.04 -20.65 -10.34
CA ASP A 556 1.28 -20.30 -9.65
C ASP A 556 1.01 -19.01 -8.85
N PRO A 557 1.18 -18.99 -7.51
CA PRO A 557 0.86 -17.82 -6.70
C PRO A 557 1.71 -16.61 -7.07
N ASP A 558 2.85 -16.84 -7.74
CA ASP A 558 3.74 -15.83 -8.26
C ASP A 558 3.49 -15.46 -9.72
N ASP A 559 2.45 -15.99 -10.38
CA ASP A 559 1.96 -15.62 -11.73
C ASP A 559 0.44 -15.38 -11.66
N SER A 560 0.06 -14.13 -11.41
CA SER A 560 -1.33 -13.77 -11.08
C SER A 560 -2.28 -13.82 -12.27
N ASP A 561 -1.78 -13.78 -13.51
CA ASP A 561 -2.61 -13.81 -14.71
C ASP A 561 -2.53 -15.14 -15.49
N ASN A 562 -1.63 -16.04 -15.05
CA ASN A 562 -1.39 -17.39 -15.54
C ASN A 562 -0.92 -17.43 -17.00
N ASP A 563 -0.13 -16.46 -17.44
CA ASP A 563 0.43 -16.43 -18.79
C ASP A 563 1.78 -17.18 -18.91
N GLY A 564 2.39 -17.55 -17.79
CA GLY A 564 3.66 -18.27 -17.67
C GLY A 564 4.88 -17.38 -17.42
N VAL A 565 4.70 -16.10 -17.12
CA VAL A 565 5.72 -15.16 -16.64
C VAL A 565 5.44 -14.85 -15.17
N ALA A 566 6.47 -14.91 -14.32
CA ALA A 566 6.29 -14.57 -12.91
C ALA A 566 6.05 -13.06 -12.75
N ASN A 567 5.20 -12.67 -11.81
CA ASN A 567 4.80 -11.29 -11.51
C ASN A 567 5.97 -10.31 -11.37
N ASP A 568 7.13 -10.78 -10.88
CA ASP A 568 8.33 -9.96 -10.70
C ASP A 568 9.19 -9.82 -11.97
N GLU A 569 8.90 -10.61 -13.00
CA GLU A 569 9.46 -10.50 -14.36
C GLU A 569 8.42 -9.99 -15.38
N ASP A 570 7.16 -9.82 -14.96
CA ASP A 570 6.01 -9.52 -15.80
C ASP A 570 5.73 -8.01 -15.90
N ASN A 571 5.70 -7.49 -17.13
CA ASN A 571 5.35 -6.11 -17.39
C ASN A 571 3.83 -5.85 -17.45
N CYS A 572 2.99 -6.88 -17.33
CA CYS A 572 1.55 -6.80 -17.09
C CYS A 572 1.05 -7.88 -16.12
N PRO A 573 1.40 -7.84 -14.81
CA PRO A 573 1.12 -8.91 -13.84
C PRO A 573 -0.36 -9.32 -13.64
N LEU A 574 -1.30 -8.58 -14.23
CA LEU A 574 -2.74 -8.80 -14.12
C LEU A 574 -3.43 -9.03 -15.48
N ASP A 575 -2.70 -8.94 -16.60
CA ASP A 575 -3.24 -8.96 -17.97
C ASP A 575 -2.38 -9.83 -18.91
N PRO A 576 -2.84 -11.06 -19.26
CA PRO A 576 -1.99 -12.07 -19.90
C PRO A 576 -1.31 -11.61 -21.18
N ASN A 577 0.03 -11.61 -21.17
CA ASN A 577 0.86 -11.14 -22.27
C ASN A 577 2.22 -11.86 -22.37
N ALA A 578 2.23 -13.20 -22.41
CA ALA A 578 3.45 -14.04 -22.38
C ALA A 578 4.57 -13.74 -23.40
N ASP A 579 4.37 -12.84 -24.38
CA ASP A 579 5.43 -12.31 -25.24
C ASP A 579 6.14 -11.05 -24.71
N GLN A 580 5.68 -10.52 -23.58
CA GLN A 580 6.22 -9.37 -22.83
C GLN A 580 6.47 -8.18 -23.75
N ALA A 581 5.56 -7.95 -24.70
CA ALA A 581 5.66 -6.84 -25.64
C ALA A 581 5.46 -5.52 -24.90
N ASP A 582 6.42 -4.62 -25.03
CA ASP A 582 6.41 -3.24 -24.53
C ASP A 582 6.97 -2.37 -25.67
N ALA A 583 6.10 -1.58 -26.30
CA ALA A 583 6.43 -0.84 -27.51
C ALA A 583 7.20 0.47 -27.24
N ASP A 584 7.13 1.03 -26.05
CA ASP A 584 7.76 2.31 -25.69
C ASP A 584 8.84 2.23 -24.60
N ASP A 585 9.16 1.01 -24.17
CA ASP A 585 10.26 0.63 -23.28
C ASP A 585 10.13 1.28 -21.89
N ASP A 586 8.92 1.37 -21.34
CA ASP A 586 8.62 1.97 -20.03
C ASP A 586 8.44 0.98 -18.89
N GLY A 587 8.41 -0.33 -19.20
CA GLY A 587 8.22 -1.40 -18.24
C GLY A 587 6.77 -1.80 -18.00
N LYS A 588 5.80 -1.22 -18.70
CA LYS A 588 4.42 -1.72 -18.82
C LYS A 588 4.21 -2.35 -20.18
N GLY A 589 3.54 -3.50 -20.21
CA GLY A 589 3.29 -4.20 -21.46
C GLY A 589 2.15 -3.57 -22.27
N ASP A 590 2.21 -3.76 -23.60
CA ASP A 590 1.18 -3.34 -24.57
C ASP A 590 -0.24 -3.86 -24.24
N ALA A 591 -0.36 -4.85 -23.35
CA ALA A 591 -1.63 -5.45 -22.93
C ALA A 591 -2.33 -4.65 -21.82
N CYS A 592 -1.57 -4.02 -20.93
CA CYS A 592 -2.04 -3.26 -19.77
C CYS A 592 -1.70 -1.77 -19.87
N ASP A 593 -0.97 -1.34 -20.90
CA ASP A 593 -0.71 0.06 -21.19
C ASP A 593 -1.55 0.59 -22.37
N ASP A 594 -2.44 1.52 -22.06
CA ASP A 594 -3.23 2.25 -23.05
C ASP A 594 -2.45 3.46 -23.63
N CYS A 595 -1.25 3.77 -23.12
CA CYS A 595 -0.43 4.87 -23.58
C CYS A 595 0.40 4.51 -24.83
N PRO A 596 0.54 5.44 -25.80
CA PRO A 596 1.49 5.26 -26.89
C PRO A 596 2.90 5.80 -26.57
N VAL A 597 3.13 6.30 -25.35
CA VAL A 597 4.38 6.92 -24.90
C VAL A 597 4.65 6.58 -23.44
N ALA A 598 5.91 6.32 -23.13
CA ALA A 598 6.35 5.89 -21.81
C ALA A 598 5.77 6.70 -20.64
N ASN A 599 5.16 5.99 -19.69
CA ASN A 599 4.52 6.48 -18.47
C ASN A 599 4.69 5.44 -17.33
N PRO A 600 5.93 5.13 -16.91
CA PRO A 600 6.26 3.98 -16.07
C PRO A 600 5.47 3.89 -14.76
N GLY A 601 5.29 2.68 -14.23
CA GLY A 601 4.62 2.42 -12.95
C GLY A 601 3.12 2.70 -12.96
N ASN A 602 2.61 3.54 -12.06
CA ASN A 602 1.19 3.93 -12.04
C ASN A 602 0.93 5.32 -12.64
N GLN A 603 1.92 5.89 -13.34
CA GLN A 603 1.74 7.18 -13.97
C GLN A 603 0.66 7.12 -15.05
N ALA A 604 -0.21 8.11 -15.02
CA ALA A 604 -1.23 8.30 -16.03
C ALA A 604 -0.61 8.73 -17.38
N CYS A 605 -1.34 8.51 -18.47
CA CYS A 605 -0.91 8.91 -19.80
C CYS A 605 -0.63 10.42 -19.85
N PRO A 606 0.57 10.86 -20.28
CA PRO A 606 0.85 12.27 -20.50
C PRO A 606 -0.09 12.83 -21.57
N ALA A 607 -0.78 13.93 -21.24
CA ALA A 607 -1.67 14.61 -22.17
C ALA A 607 -1.47 16.13 -22.10
N THR A 608 -1.66 16.81 -23.23
CA THR A 608 -1.78 18.26 -23.23
C THR A 608 -3.23 18.69 -23.05
N VAL A 609 -3.43 19.91 -22.55
CA VAL A 609 -4.78 20.49 -22.43
C VAL A 609 -5.48 20.50 -23.79
N GLU A 610 -4.77 20.74 -24.89
CA GLU A 610 -5.33 20.72 -26.23
C GLU A 610 -5.85 19.34 -26.62
N GLN A 611 -5.16 18.25 -26.25
CA GLN A 611 -5.65 16.89 -26.53
C GLN A 611 -6.92 16.57 -25.74
N ILE A 612 -7.05 17.12 -24.53
CA ILE A 612 -8.23 16.94 -23.69
C ILE A 612 -9.40 17.78 -24.25
N GLN A 613 -9.15 19.05 -24.57
CA GLN A 613 -10.17 20.06 -24.87
C GLN A 613 -10.56 20.14 -26.36
N ASP A 614 -9.70 19.79 -27.32
CA ASP A 614 -10.01 19.84 -28.75
C ASP A 614 -10.49 18.48 -29.28
N PRO A 615 -11.82 18.29 -29.50
CA PRO A 615 -12.36 17.03 -30.01
C PRO A 615 -11.95 16.72 -31.47
N SER A 616 -11.26 17.66 -32.14
CA SER A 616 -10.70 17.47 -33.47
C SER A 616 -9.22 17.09 -33.46
N ASP A 617 -8.56 17.08 -32.30
CA ASP A 617 -7.19 16.62 -32.17
C ASP A 617 -7.08 15.12 -32.55
N PRO A 618 -6.09 14.72 -33.37
CA PRO A 618 -5.91 13.32 -33.72
C PRO A 618 -5.63 12.38 -32.54
N GLY A 619 -5.11 12.92 -31.43
CA GLY A 619 -4.88 12.23 -30.16
C GLY A 619 -5.82 12.72 -29.07
N HIS A 620 -7.05 13.11 -29.42
CA HIS A 620 -8.05 13.56 -28.45
C HIS A 620 -8.29 12.50 -27.36
N VAL A 621 -8.23 12.94 -26.11
CA VAL A 621 -8.43 12.10 -24.92
C VAL A 621 -9.93 12.05 -24.61
N PRO A 622 -10.57 10.86 -24.61
CA PRO A 622 -11.99 10.75 -24.32
C PRO A 622 -12.29 10.89 -22.81
N PRO A 623 -13.53 11.26 -22.45
CA PRO A 623 -13.97 11.22 -21.05
C PRO A 623 -13.84 9.81 -20.45
N GLY A 624 -13.41 9.73 -19.20
CA GLY A 624 -13.09 8.51 -18.45
C GLY A 624 -11.60 8.13 -18.47
N SER A 625 -10.77 8.78 -19.29
CA SER A 625 -9.32 8.56 -19.29
C SER A 625 -8.65 9.26 -18.12
N VAL A 626 -7.71 8.59 -17.46
CA VAL A 626 -6.81 9.19 -16.46
C VAL A 626 -5.59 9.76 -17.19
N VAL A 627 -5.24 11.01 -16.92
CA VAL A 627 -4.15 11.72 -17.59
C VAL A 627 -3.26 12.47 -16.61
N LEU A 628 -1.99 12.65 -17.00
CA LEU A 628 -1.05 13.59 -16.37
C LEU A 628 -0.87 14.80 -17.27
N VAL A 629 -1.18 15.99 -16.75
CA VAL A 629 -1.01 17.27 -17.44
C VAL A 629 0.00 18.12 -16.70
N GLU A 630 1.18 18.30 -17.30
CA GLU A 630 2.29 19.02 -16.69
C GLU A 630 2.34 20.51 -17.05
N GLY A 631 2.91 21.32 -16.15
CA GLY A 631 3.31 22.69 -16.43
C GLY A 631 2.15 23.69 -16.56
N LEU A 632 1.06 23.46 -15.85
CA LEU A 632 -0.10 24.35 -15.84
C LEU A 632 0.09 25.49 -14.83
N THR A 633 -0.31 26.70 -15.18
CA THR A 633 -0.31 27.82 -14.23
C THR A 633 -1.72 28.05 -13.70
N VAL A 634 -1.90 28.02 -12.38
CA VAL A 634 -3.20 28.28 -11.72
C VAL A 634 -3.66 29.70 -12.01
N THR A 635 -4.84 29.87 -12.62
CA THR A 635 -5.38 31.16 -13.06
C THR A 635 -6.46 31.73 -12.14
N ALA A 636 -7.29 30.86 -11.54
CA ALA A 636 -8.32 31.19 -10.54
C ALA A 636 -8.58 30.01 -9.61
N ILE A 637 -8.99 30.28 -8.37
CA ILE A 637 -9.38 29.26 -7.36
C ILE A 637 -10.76 29.64 -6.85
N GLN A 638 -11.66 28.66 -6.72
CA GLN A 638 -12.99 28.90 -6.15
C GLN A 638 -12.90 29.38 -4.69
N PRO A 639 -13.82 30.22 -4.21
CA PRO A 639 -13.78 30.77 -2.85
C PRO A 639 -13.79 29.74 -1.71
N ASP A 640 -14.45 28.59 -1.92
CA ASP A 640 -14.45 27.45 -0.99
C ASP A 640 -13.22 26.54 -1.13
N GLY A 641 -12.42 26.77 -2.18
CA GLY A 641 -11.25 25.98 -2.54
C GLY A 641 -11.57 24.68 -3.26
N GLY A 642 -12.82 24.38 -3.61
CA GLY A 642 -13.24 23.07 -4.14
C GLY A 642 -12.76 22.76 -5.56
N ALA A 643 -12.41 23.79 -6.33
CA ALA A 643 -11.88 23.67 -7.68
C ALA A 643 -11.02 24.87 -8.06
N PHE A 644 -10.24 24.72 -9.13
CA PHE A 644 -9.46 25.79 -9.73
C PHE A 644 -9.46 25.68 -11.25
N THR A 645 -8.98 26.74 -11.91
CA THR A 645 -8.68 26.73 -13.34
C THR A 645 -7.20 26.93 -13.52
N ALA A 646 -6.63 26.30 -14.55
CA ALA A 646 -5.23 26.45 -14.90
C ALA A 646 -5.04 26.50 -16.42
N GLU A 647 -3.97 27.15 -16.86
CA GLU A 647 -3.71 27.38 -18.28
C GLU A 647 -2.20 27.28 -18.58
N THR A 648 -1.85 26.89 -19.80
CA THR A 648 -0.45 26.92 -20.28
C THR A 648 0.09 28.34 -20.51
N GLY A 649 -0.79 29.35 -20.50
CA GLY A 649 -0.46 30.76 -20.67
C GLY A 649 -0.09 31.18 -22.10
N SER A 650 -0.30 30.29 -23.08
CA SER A 650 0.00 30.55 -24.49
C SER A 650 -1.03 31.48 -25.16
N GLY A 651 -2.23 31.57 -24.58
CA GLY A 651 -3.38 32.25 -25.17
C GLY A 651 -3.82 31.64 -26.51
N GLN A 652 -3.42 30.42 -26.86
CA GLN A 652 -4.00 29.68 -27.99
C GLN A 652 -5.33 29.02 -27.56
N PRO A 653 -6.22 28.69 -28.52
CA PRO A 653 -7.44 27.94 -28.18
C PRO A 653 -7.11 26.61 -27.47
N TYR A 654 -8.03 26.12 -26.63
CA TYR A 654 -7.95 24.83 -25.95
C TYR A 654 -6.75 24.69 -24.99
N THR A 655 -6.38 25.77 -24.31
CA THR A 655 -5.20 25.77 -23.41
C THR A 655 -5.51 25.97 -21.93
N GLY A 656 -6.80 26.11 -21.59
CA GLY A 656 -7.30 26.20 -20.22
C GLY A 656 -8.04 24.92 -19.83
N ILE A 657 -7.98 24.55 -18.55
CA ILE A 657 -8.67 23.38 -18.00
C ILE A 657 -9.26 23.72 -16.62
N PHE A 658 -10.43 23.16 -16.33
CA PHE A 658 -11.06 23.20 -15.02
C PHE A 658 -10.66 21.94 -14.23
N VAL A 659 -10.30 22.10 -12.96
CA VAL A 659 -9.81 20.99 -12.13
C VAL A 659 -10.60 20.98 -10.82
N PHE A 660 -11.36 19.90 -10.62
CA PHE A 660 -12.15 19.65 -9.43
C PHE A 660 -11.35 18.81 -8.43
N THR A 661 -11.16 19.33 -7.21
CA THR A 661 -10.29 18.72 -6.19
C THR A 661 -11.02 18.43 -4.88
N GLY A 662 -12.27 18.87 -4.72
CA GLY A 662 -13.05 18.66 -3.49
C GLY A 662 -12.51 19.40 -2.25
N GLY A 663 -11.51 20.27 -2.43
CA GLY A 663 -10.83 21.07 -1.42
C GLY A 663 -9.57 21.72 -1.98
N ASN A 664 -8.84 22.51 -1.20
CA ASN A 664 -7.60 23.16 -1.67
C ASN A 664 -6.36 22.36 -1.21
N PRO A 665 -5.89 21.35 -1.98
CA PRO A 665 -4.72 20.55 -1.63
C PRO A 665 -3.47 21.44 -1.61
N GLY A 666 -2.56 21.19 -0.66
CA GLY A 666 -1.26 21.87 -0.59
C GLY A 666 -1.30 23.38 -0.32
N GLY A 667 -2.48 23.99 -0.19
CA GLY A 667 -2.63 25.45 -0.07
C GLY A 667 -2.31 26.18 -1.38
N LEU A 668 -2.76 25.63 -2.52
CA LEU A 668 -2.64 26.22 -3.86
C LEU A 668 -3.01 27.70 -3.87
N GLY A 669 -2.24 28.45 -4.64
CA GLY A 669 -2.41 29.87 -4.92
C GLY A 669 -2.41 30.16 -6.43
N VAL A 670 -3.05 31.27 -6.80
CA VAL A 670 -2.99 31.77 -8.18
C VAL A 670 -1.54 32.08 -8.57
N GLY A 671 -1.11 31.59 -9.73
CA GLY A 671 0.25 31.72 -10.23
C GLY A 671 1.18 30.56 -9.89
N ASP A 672 0.74 29.59 -9.08
CA ASP A 672 1.48 28.36 -8.88
C ASP A 672 1.60 27.61 -10.21
N LEU A 673 2.80 27.07 -10.48
CA LEU A 673 3.04 26.11 -11.55
C LEU A 673 2.79 24.72 -10.99
N VAL A 674 1.90 23.98 -11.62
CA VAL A 674 1.40 22.70 -11.13
C VAL A 674 1.41 21.64 -12.24
N ASP A 675 1.60 20.40 -11.82
CA ASP A 675 1.29 19.21 -12.59
C ASP A 675 0.03 18.58 -11.99
N VAL A 676 -0.88 18.12 -12.84
CA VAL A 676 -2.19 17.61 -12.44
C VAL A 676 -2.40 16.23 -13.03
N GLN A 677 -2.55 15.23 -12.17
CA GLN A 677 -3.08 13.93 -12.57
C GLN A 677 -4.57 13.89 -12.25
N GLY A 678 -5.42 13.40 -13.16
CA GLY A 678 -6.85 13.26 -12.89
C GLY A 678 -7.61 12.60 -14.02
N THR A 679 -8.88 12.29 -13.77
CA THR A 679 -9.77 11.67 -14.75
C THR A 679 -10.48 12.76 -15.56
N VAL A 680 -10.45 12.64 -16.89
CA VAL A 680 -11.18 13.55 -17.78
C VAL A 680 -12.68 13.28 -17.65
N GLU A 681 -13.47 14.29 -17.31
CA GLU A 681 -14.93 14.23 -17.25
C GLU A 681 -15.58 15.36 -18.06
N GLU A 682 -16.76 15.05 -18.60
CA GLU A 682 -17.66 16.02 -19.24
C GLU A 682 -18.86 16.27 -18.34
N TYR A 683 -18.78 17.31 -17.52
CA TYR A 683 -19.78 17.63 -16.52
C TYR A 683 -20.72 18.74 -17.00
N PHE A 684 -21.85 18.33 -17.60
CA PHE A 684 -22.81 19.26 -18.21
C PHE A 684 -22.20 20.18 -19.27
N ASP A 685 -21.43 19.60 -20.19
CA ASP A 685 -20.72 20.26 -21.30
C ASP A 685 -19.51 21.14 -20.85
N LEU A 686 -19.09 21.07 -19.58
CA LEU A 686 -17.80 21.59 -19.10
C LEU A 686 -16.79 20.44 -19.06
N THR A 687 -15.67 20.58 -19.77
CA THR A 687 -14.56 19.63 -19.68
C THR A 687 -13.73 19.90 -18.42
N GLU A 688 -13.63 18.92 -17.53
CA GLU A 688 -12.88 19.02 -16.27
C GLU A 688 -12.00 17.80 -15.97
N LEU A 689 -11.04 17.99 -15.06
CA LEU A 689 -10.32 16.90 -14.40
C LEU A 689 -10.91 16.68 -13.01
N VAL A 690 -11.39 15.48 -12.73
CA VAL A 690 -11.89 15.02 -11.43
C VAL A 690 -10.92 14.03 -10.79
N ASP A 691 -11.15 13.68 -9.52
CA ASP A 691 -10.26 12.84 -8.71
C ASP A 691 -8.80 13.30 -8.79
N ALA A 692 -8.63 14.63 -8.85
CA ALA A 692 -7.37 15.23 -9.28
C ALA A 692 -6.35 15.32 -8.14
N GLU A 693 -5.15 14.82 -8.42
CA GLU A 693 -3.95 14.99 -7.59
C GLU A 693 -3.09 16.11 -8.17
N VAL A 694 -2.70 17.07 -7.33
CA VAL A 694 -2.00 18.29 -7.77
C VAL A 694 -0.65 18.41 -7.10
N THR A 695 0.40 18.45 -7.92
CA THR A 695 1.77 18.67 -7.48
C THR A 695 2.19 20.11 -7.75
N ILE A 696 2.52 20.87 -6.71
CA ILE A 696 3.05 22.24 -6.86
C ILE A 696 4.53 22.16 -7.25
N VAL A 697 4.82 22.32 -8.54
CA VAL A 697 6.19 22.34 -9.09
C VAL A 697 6.93 23.59 -8.65
N THR A 698 6.27 24.76 -8.70
CA THR A 698 6.86 26.03 -8.27
C THR A 698 5.78 26.95 -7.70
N PRO A 699 5.92 27.39 -6.43
CA PRO A 699 5.01 28.38 -5.87
C PRO A 699 5.05 29.70 -6.64
N GLY A 700 3.88 30.26 -6.91
CA GLY A 700 3.66 31.51 -7.60
C GLY A 700 3.82 32.74 -6.70
N ASP A 701 3.74 33.92 -7.32
CA ASP A 701 3.79 35.21 -6.62
C ASP A 701 2.40 35.85 -6.39
N GLY A 702 1.33 35.07 -6.59
CA GLY A 702 -0.06 35.54 -6.54
C GLY A 702 -0.56 36.08 -7.88
N SER A 703 0.15 35.85 -8.99
CA SER A 703 -0.25 36.24 -10.34
C SER A 703 0.06 35.14 -11.36
N PRO A 704 -0.78 34.93 -12.40
CA PRO A 704 -0.51 33.92 -13.44
C PRO A 704 0.76 34.15 -14.28
N GLY A 705 1.45 35.29 -14.15
CA GLY A 705 2.68 35.56 -14.91
C GLY A 705 2.48 35.86 -16.41
N PHE A 706 1.28 35.71 -16.96
CA PHE A 706 0.87 36.12 -18.31
C PHE A 706 -0.37 37.02 -18.29
N ALA A 707 -0.66 37.65 -19.44
CA ALA A 707 -1.80 38.56 -19.59
C ALA A 707 -3.03 37.82 -20.12
N ALA A 708 -4.21 38.15 -19.59
CA ALA A 708 -5.49 37.64 -20.08
C ALA A 708 -5.69 37.91 -21.59
N LYS A 709 -6.24 36.94 -22.31
CA LYS A 709 -6.47 37.05 -23.75
C LYS A 709 -7.65 37.99 -24.04
N LEU A 710 -7.42 39.00 -24.87
CA LEU A 710 -8.47 39.93 -25.30
C LEU A 710 -9.41 39.25 -26.31
N MET A 711 -10.71 39.27 -26.03
CA MET A 711 -11.77 38.67 -26.85
C MET A 711 -12.93 39.64 -27.06
N GLU A 712 -13.69 39.45 -28.14
CA GLU A 712 -14.96 40.17 -28.34
C GLU A 712 -16.10 39.40 -27.65
N PRO A 713 -16.99 40.07 -26.89
CA PRO A 713 -18.04 39.39 -26.10
C PRO A 713 -18.87 38.39 -26.91
N GLY A 714 -19.32 38.76 -28.11
CA GLY A 714 -20.15 37.89 -28.96
C GLY A 714 -19.42 36.66 -29.54
N GLN A 715 -18.09 36.59 -29.46
CA GLN A 715 -17.34 35.39 -29.88
C GLN A 715 -17.36 34.30 -28.81
N ILE A 716 -17.39 34.69 -27.54
CA ILE A 716 -17.27 33.81 -26.36
C ILE A 716 -18.56 33.72 -25.53
N ALA A 717 -19.60 34.49 -25.86
CA ALA A 717 -20.93 34.31 -25.30
C ALA A 717 -21.56 32.97 -25.75
N THR A 718 -22.61 32.51 -25.05
CA THR A 718 -23.35 31.28 -25.41
C THR A 718 -23.74 31.23 -26.90
N GLY A 719 -23.28 30.20 -27.60
CA GLY A 719 -23.48 30.03 -29.06
C GLY A 719 -22.50 30.82 -29.95
N GLY A 720 -21.52 31.49 -29.35
CA GLY A 720 -20.37 32.09 -30.02
C GLY A 720 -19.42 31.02 -30.57
N ALA A 721 -18.72 31.34 -31.65
CA ALA A 721 -17.87 30.37 -32.36
C ALA A 721 -16.53 30.08 -31.64
N GLU A 722 -16.18 30.88 -30.63
CA GLU A 722 -14.92 30.77 -29.90
C GLU A 722 -15.13 30.44 -28.42
N ALA A 723 -16.37 30.21 -27.97
CA ALA A 723 -16.68 29.98 -26.56
C ALA A 723 -16.04 28.70 -26.05
N GLU A 724 -16.38 27.57 -26.67
CA GLU A 724 -15.77 26.25 -26.43
C GLU A 724 -14.25 26.30 -26.44
N ALA A 725 -13.68 26.88 -27.50
CA ALA A 725 -12.24 26.87 -27.72
C ALA A 725 -11.46 27.74 -26.72
N HIS A 726 -12.15 28.46 -25.84
CA HIS A 726 -11.55 29.25 -24.77
C HIS A 726 -12.18 28.95 -23.42
N GLU A 727 -12.85 27.81 -23.28
CA GLU A 727 -13.28 27.30 -22.01
C GLU A 727 -12.09 27.19 -21.04
N SER A 728 -12.35 27.52 -19.78
CA SER A 728 -11.41 27.52 -18.66
C SER A 728 -10.19 28.45 -18.81
N MET A 729 -10.12 29.26 -19.87
CA MET A 729 -9.02 30.20 -20.12
C MET A 729 -9.23 31.55 -19.43
N LEU A 730 -8.14 32.24 -19.10
CA LEU A 730 -8.18 33.60 -18.56
C LEU A 730 -8.37 34.64 -19.68
N LEU A 731 -9.57 35.22 -19.75
CA LEU A 731 -9.97 36.15 -20.80
C LEU A 731 -10.23 37.56 -20.30
N ARG A 732 -10.23 38.51 -21.24
CA ARG A 732 -10.57 39.92 -21.01
C ARG A 732 -11.44 40.44 -22.13
N VAL A 733 -12.48 41.18 -21.78
CA VAL A 733 -13.28 42.00 -22.70
C VAL A 733 -13.13 43.47 -22.32
N GLU A 734 -13.20 44.38 -23.30
CA GLU A 734 -12.97 45.81 -23.10
C GLU A 734 -14.10 46.66 -23.68
N ASP A 735 -14.30 47.84 -23.10
CA ASP A 735 -15.28 48.85 -23.54
C ASP A 735 -16.73 48.30 -23.66
N VAL A 736 -17.13 47.45 -22.72
CA VAL A 736 -18.44 46.76 -22.72
C VAL A 736 -19.49 47.46 -21.86
N VAL A 737 -20.77 47.23 -22.17
CA VAL A 737 -21.90 47.79 -21.41
C VAL A 737 -22.89 46.72 -20.95
N ILE A 738 -23.49 46.93 -19.77
CA ILE A 738 -24.55 46.04 -19.27
C ILE A 738 -25.77 46.13 -20.17
N THR A 739 -26.09 45.03 -20.84
CA THR A 739 -27.28 44.87 -21.70
C THR A 739 -28.44 44.20 -20.98
N ASN A 740 -28.15 43.46 -19.90
CA ASN A 740 -29.15 42.82 -19.06
C ASN A 740 -28.65 42.74 -17.62
N VAL A 741 -29.40 43.30 -16.69
CA VAL A 741 -29.01 43.32 -15.26
C VAL A 741 -29.35 42.02 -14.53
N ASN A 742 -30.18 41.16 -15.11
CA ASN A 742 -30.43 39.83 -14.59
C ASN A 742 -30.93 38.97 -15.76
N PRO A 743 -30.07 38.13 -16.36
CA PRO A 743 -30.43 37.30 -17.50
C PRO A 743 -31.38 36.15 -17.18
N ASP A 744 -31.57 35.84 -15.90
CA ASP A 744 -32.38 34.74 -15.43
C ASP A 744 -33.72 35.19 -14.83
N ALA A 745 -34.59 34.20 -14.60
CA ALA A 745 -35.88 34.45 -13.98
C ALA A 745 -35.77 34.65 -12.45
N MET A 746 -34.72 34.14 -11.84
CA MET A 746 -34.34 34.31 -10.44
C MET A 746 -33.03 35.08 -10.36
N ASP A 747 -32.74 35.64 -9.20
CA ASP A 747 -31.50 36.38 -8.96
C ASP A 747 -30.42 35.41 -8.53
N TYR A 748 -29.40 35.26 -9.36
CA TYR A 748 -28.19 34.47 -9.12
C TYR A 748 -26.95 35.38 -9.18
N ASP A 749 -27.12 36.68 -8.93
CA ASP A 749 -26.04 37.66 -8.88
C ASP A 749 -25.23 37.83 -10.21
N GLU A 750 -25.80 37.32 -11.32
CA GLU A 750 -25.30 37.42 -12.69
C GLU A 750 -25.85 38.63 -13.48
N PHE A 751 -25.08 39.09 -14.47
CA PHE A 751 -25.52 40.10 -15.47
C PHE A 751 -24.91 39.83 -16.86
N GLU A 752 -25.41 40.48 -17.91
CA GLU A 752 -24.85 40.41 -19.27
C GLU A 752 -24.20 41.72 -19.69
N VAL A 753 -22.99 41.63 -20.27
CA VAL A 753 -22.28 42.71 -20.94
C VAL A 753 -22.17 42.42 -22.44
N ASP A 754 -22.81 43.26 -23.26
CA ASP A 754 -22.87 43.08 -24.72
C ASP A 754 -23.21 41.65 -25.19
N GLY A 755 -24.08 40.97 -24.43
CA GLY A 755 -24.55 39.61 -24.69
C GLY A 755 -23.70 38.47 -24.10
N LEU A 756 -22.57 38.77 -23.46
CA LEU A 756 -21.77 37.81 -22.68
C LEU A 756 -22.21 37.86 -21.21
N ARG A 757 -22.49 36.71 -20.59
CA ARG A 757 -22.81 36.63 -19.17
C ARG A 757 -21.56 36.81 -18.31
N VAL A 758 -21.71 37.42 -17.15
CA VAL A 758 -20.70 37.59 -16.10
C VAL A 758 -21.29 37.02 -14.81
N ASP A 759 -20.50 36.19 -14.12
CA ASP A 759 -20.97 35.30 -13.04
C ASP A 759 -20.02 35.31 -11.84
N ASP A 760 -20.56 35.02 -10.66
CA ASP A 760 -19.90 35.16 -9.35
C ASP A 760 -19.15 33.89 -8.89
N LEU A 761 -19.11 32.82 -9.69
CA LEU A 761 -18.50 31.53 -9.31
C LEU A 761 -17.07 31.63 -8.75
N MET A 762 -16.22 32.50 -9.31
CA MET A 762 -14.84 32.73 -8.84
C MET A 762 -14.72 33.96 -7.92
N PHE A 763 -15.80 34.72 -7.72
CA PHE A 763 -15.83 35.92 -6.88
C PHE A 763 -17.23 36.17 -6.30
N GLU A 764 -17.55 35.46 -5.22
CA GLU A 764 -18.82 35.51 -4.46
C GLU A 764 -19.32 36.91 -4.07
N ALA A 765 -18.46 37.92 -4.06
CA ALA A 765 -18.88 39.29 -3.74
C ALA A 765 -19.54 40.00 -4.93
N LEU A 766 -19.46 39.44 -6.14
CA LEU A 766 -20.11 39.99 -7.32
C LEU A 766 -21.63 40.02 -7.12
N ASP A 767 -22.26 41.11 -7.56
CA ASP A 767 -23.71 41.32 -7.47
C ASP A 767 -24.16 42.17 -8.68
N ASN A 768 -25.39 41.98 -9.14
CA ASN A 768 -25.94 42.62 -10.32
C ASN A 768 -26.59 44.00 -10.06
N MET A 769 -26.15 44.69 -8.99
CA MET A 769 -26.66 46.00 -8.57
C MET A 769 -26.36 47.16 -9.54
N CYS A 770 -25.54 46.97 -10.57
CA CYS A 770 -25.23 48.02 -11.52
C CYS A 770 -26.44 48.37 -12.40
N PRO A 771 -26.72 49.67 -12.64
CA PRO A 771 -27.78 50.06 -13.55
C PRO A 771 -27.57 49.53 -14.97
N LEU A 772 -28.66 49.28 -15.70
CA LEU A 772 -28.63 49.04 -17.14
C LEU A 772 -27.86 50.18 -17.85
N ASP A 773 -27.12 49.84 -18.90
CA ASP A 773 -26.22 50.73 -19.66
C ASP A 773 -24.95 51.19 -18.89
N SER A 774 -24.69 50.67 -17.68
CA SER A 774 -23.40 50.89 -17.01
C SER A 774 -22.25 50.33 -17.86
N SER A 775 -21.16 51.08 -17.96
CA SER A 775 -19.99 50.69 -18.77
C SER A 775 -18.84 50.18 -17.91
N PHE A 776 -18.13 49.18 -18.42
CA PHE A 776 -16.84 48.72 -17.93
C PHE A 776 -15.77 49.09 -18.95
N VAL A 777 -14.65 49.65 -18.48
CA VAL A 777 -13.43 49.76 -19.29
C VAL A 777 -12.96 48.35 -19.64
N SER A 778 -13.06 47.43 -18.68
CA SER A 778 -12.81 46.02 -18.93
C SER A 778 -13.41 45.11 -17.88
N VAL A 779 -13.72 43.89 -18.29
CA VAL A 779 -14.01 42.75 -17.40
C VAL A 779 -13.00 41.66 -17.73
N THR A 780 -12.29 41.16 -16.72
CA THR A 780 -11.34 40.04 -16.82
C THR A 780 -11.90 38.87 -16.02
N GLY A 781 -11.65 37.63 -16.43
CA GLY A 781 -12.16 36.46 -15.72
C GLY A 781 -11.85 35.18 -16.47
N VAL A 782 -12.16 34.04 -15.86
CA VAL A 782 -12.09 32.74 -16.53
C VAL A 782 -13.43 32.45 -17.20
N LEU A 783 -13.40 31.92 -18.42
CA LEU A 783 -14.63 31.57 -19.15
C LEU A 783 -15.06 30.15 -18.77
N LEU A 784 -16.28 29.96 -18.30
CA LEU A 784 -16.77 28.65 -17.87
C LEU A 784 -18.15 28.37 -18.45
N GLU A 785 -18.42 27.14 -18.85
CA GLU A 785 -19.78 26.67 -19.11
C GLU A 785 -20.46 26.27 -17.78
N SER A 786 -21.65 26.82 -17.54
CA SER A 786 -22.53 26.36 -16.47
C SER A 786 -23.99 26.67 -16.79
N PHE A 787 -24.88 25.75 -16.41
CA PHE A 787 -26.32 25.85 -16.68
C PHE A 787 -26.63 26.17 -18.16
N SER A 788 -25.89 25.53 -19.09
CA SER A 788 -25.99 25.72 -20.55
C SER A 788 -25.67 27.14 -21.03
N ASN A 789 -24.80 27.85 -20.32
CA ASN A 789 -24.32 29.17 -20.72
C ASN A 789 -22.82 29.30 -20.50
N PHE A 790 -22.14 29.93 -21.46
CA PHE A 790 -20.78 30.40 -21.27
C PHE A 790 -20.79 31.74 -20.53
N LYS A 791 -20.06 31.79 -19.42
CA LYS A 791 -20.01 32.95 -18.52
C LYS A 791 -18.58 33.30 -18.20
N LEU A 792 -18.27 34.60 -18.20
CA LEU A 792 -16.98 35.11 -17.76
C LEU A 792 -17.03 35.33 -16.25
N SER A 793 -16.23 34.60 -15.48
CA SER A 793 -16.21 34.68 -14.01
C SER A 793 -14.99 35.47 -13.52
N PRO A 794 -15.17 36.72 -13.03
CA PRO A 794 -14.08 37.50 -12.45
C PRO A 794 -13.52 36.83 -11.19
N ARG A 795 -12.24 37.02 -10.92
CA ARG A 795 -11.57 36.35 -9.77
C ARG A 795 -11.48 37.25 -8.55
N SER A 796 -11.64 38.56 -8.77
CA SER A 796 -11.64 39.57 -7.72
C SER A 796 -12.19 40.90 -8.23
N ALA A 797 -12.41 41.83 -7.30
CA ALA A 797 -12.72 43.23 -7.62
C ALA A 797 -11.72 43.91 -8.58
N ALA A 798 -10.46 43.45 -8.65
CA ALA A 798 -9.45 44.03 -9.53
C ALA A 798 -9.67 43.68 -11.01
N ASP A 799 -10.44 42.64 -11.30
CA ASP A 799 -10.76 42.22 -12.66
C ASP A 799 -11.91 43.05 -13.29
N LEU A 800 -12.56 43.93 -12.52
CA LEU A 800 -13.67 44.80 -12.94
C LEU A 800 -13.23 46.27 -12.96
N GLU A 801 -12.85 46.76 -14.14
CA GLU A 801 -12.48 48.16 -14.32
C GLU A 801 -13.70 48.99 -14.75
N LEU A 802 -14.22 49.81 -13.84
CA LEU A 802 -15.46 50.59 -14.06
C LEU A 802 -15.25 51.77 -15.00
N GLY A 803 -16.08 51.84 -16.05
CA GLY A 803 -16.25 53.03 -16.89
C GLY A 803 -17.33 53.99 -16.36
N ASP A 804 -18.29 53.46 -15.60
CA ASP A 804 -19.34 54.24 -14.91
C ASP A 804 -19.11 54.27 -13.38
N PRO A 805 -18.84 55.44 -12.77
CA PRO A 805 -18.62 55.55 -11.33
C PRO A 805 -19.88 55.34 -10.47
N SER A 806 -21.05 55.18 -11.08
CA SER A 806 -22.31 54.86 -10.38
C SER A 806 -22.59 53.36 -10.29
N CYS A 807 -21.85 52.53 -11.02
CA CYS A 807 -21.91 51.07 -10.92
C CYS A 807 -21.22 50.60 -9.63
N GLN A 808 -21.86 49.67 -8.94
CA GLN A 808 -21.38 48.99 -7.72
C GLN A 808 -21.63 47.48 -7.92
N PRO A 809 -20.74 46.76 -8.60
CA PRO A 809 -20.96 45.34 -8.92
C PRO A 809 -20.54 44.40 -7.78
N PHE A 810 -20.21 44.93 -6.58
CA PHE A 810 -19.85 44.21 -5.35
C PHE A 810 -19.85 45.16 -4.14
#